data_AF-E6N9B8-F1
#
_entry.id   AF-E6N9B8-F1
#
_cell.length_a   1.000
_cell.length_b   1.000
_cell.length_c   1.000
_cell.angle_alpha   90.00
_cell.angle_beta   90.00
_cell.angle_gamma   90.00
#
_symmetry.space_group_name_H-M   'P 1'
#
loop_
_entity.id
_entity.type
_entity.pdbx_description
1 polymer ?
#
loop_
_entity_poly.entity_id
_entity_poly.type
_entity_poly.pdbx_seq_one_letter_code
_entity_poly.pdbx_strand_id
1 'polypeptide(L)'
;MPGLNTYEIGVLVAECRDRVLDSYVRNVYGFGSRAILLKVWKPSIGSGELWLTAGYSVFYIDQSVEKESTPSTHVLQLRRKVVGKRITDIKQVGGERLVTLGLDGFELVVECMPPGNIVLMKDGVVEWLLEKFESSTRILKVGEKYHPPPAKHSHTLGEAWPVLLKDLNPKTGVVVALARDLGLGGKFAEELVARAGLDKNKRVEQLSDEEVNRLNTVWSELMRELEHPRPRLYRRDGEAIPCATEFQTLSSLQVREVGSFSEAVFLAYLEEMQSLRVREVEEKGRKQLESLAREKGYRMHTLENLEKRKNALEFFISGVEQASAFWETIWQKPAEALEKIRQTTGLDAEMRNGKVLLTKDGLKVTLSRDTSPVKMLGPVYEELKTVKKAVEKLRQEIAEIEKKMNTLSGEYEPSPTVVVKRTASKPKPFREFVTSGGFRALLGRDARSNIMLLKRHLGENDLVLHTEIPGSPAAVLINGVKASETDVQECAQMVGCYSRAWRENFSNVSVYAVKAEQVSFTPPSGQYLPKGSFMVYGSKKFYVVELRLAAIKGEDDVRVVPHLTAKRMGMPFVEIRPGQVKSSDAAKKIITLLGSDTSAEKLEAVAAQIPFGRCSLVDKLINPRLDG
;
A
#
# COMPACT_ATOMS: atom_id res chain seq x y z
N MET A 1 -0.76 -7.81 -13.04
CA MET A 1 -2.13 -7.52 -12.55
C MET A 1 -3.13 -8.41 -13.24
N PRO A 2 -4.04 -9.05 -12.49
CA PRO A 2 -5.14 -9.82 -13.05
C PRO A 2 -6.00 -8.91 -13.93
N GLY A 3 -6.26 -9.32 -15.16
CA GLY A 3 -7.09 -8.53 -16.08
C GLY A 3 -8.53 -8.43 -15.57
N LEU A 4 -9.06 -7.20 -15.51
CA LEU A 4 -10.49 -6.97 -15.37
C LEU A 4 -11.16 -6.95 -16.74
N ASN A 5 -12.34 -7.55 -16.81
CA ASN A 5 -13.15 -7.57 -18.03
C ASN A 5 -14.11 -6.39 -18.09
N THR A 6 -14.81 -6.24 -19.21
CA THR A 6 -15.72 -5.11 -19.42
C THR A 6 -16.89 -5.06 -18.42
N TYR A 7 -17.43 -6.20 -18.01
CA TYR A 7 -18.55 -6.29 -17.07
C TYR A 7 -18.11 -5.93 -15.65
N GLU A 8 -16.91 -6.36 -15.25
CA GLU A 8 -16.28 -5.97 -13.99
C GLU A 8 -15.99 -4.47 -13.94
N ILE A 9 -15.57 -3.85 -15.05
CA ILE A 9 -15.48 -2.38 -15.13
C ILE A 9 -16.86 -1.75 -14.92
N GLY A 10 -17.93 -2.33 -15.48
CA GLY A 10 -19.31 -1.90 -15.25
C GLY A 10 -19.69 -1.90 -13.76
N VAL A 11 -19.37 -2.99 -13.03
CA VAL A 11 -19.59 -3.08 -11.58
C VAL A 11 -18.84 -1.97 -10.83
N LEU A 12 -17.56 -1.75 -11.15
CA LEU A 12 -16.77 -0.69 -10.52
C LEU A 12 -17.32 0.71 -10.82
N VAL A 13 -17.76 0.96 -12.05
CA VAL A 13 -18.37 2.23 -12.44
C VAL A 13 -19.66 2.47 -11.67
N ALA A 14 -20.50 1.44 -11.50
CA ALA A 14 -21.71 1.52 -10.69
C ALA A 14 -21.39 1.85 -9.22
N GLU A 15 -20.47 1.12 -8.59
CA GLU A 15 -20.01 1.38 -7.22
C GLU A 15 -19.44 2.80 -7.07
N CYS A 16 -18.65 3.26 -8.05
CA CYS A 16 -18.10 4.61 -8.05
C CYS A 16 -19.19 5.66 -8.18
N ARG A 17 -20.16 5.47 -9.08
CA ARG A 17 -21.23 6.44 -9.38
C ARG A 17 -21.98 6.84 -8.12
N ASP A 18 -22.40 5.88 -7.31
CA ASP A 18 -23.14 6.13 -6.06
C ASP A 18 -22.33 7.00 -5.08
N ARG A 19 -21.01 6.82 -5.08
CA ARG A 19 -20.09 7.50 -4.18
C ARG A 19 -19.67 8.89 -4.68
N VAL A 20 -19.44 9.05 -5.97
CA VAL A 20 -18.73 10.22 -6.53
C VAL A 20 -19.62 11.20 -7.28
N LEU A 21 -20.79 10.79 -7.77
CA LEU A 21 -21.71 11.71 -8.45
C LEU A 21 -22.06 12.89 -7.53
N ASP A 22 -22.05 14.11 -8.07
CA ASP A 22 -22.23 15.39 -7.36
C ASP A 22 -21.16 15.72 -6.30
N SER A 23 -20.05 15.00 -6.29
CA SER A 23 -18.92 15.31 -5.41
C SER A 23 -18.02 16.39 -6.00
N TYR A 24 -17.31 17.11 -5.14
CA TYR A 24 -16.31 18.10 -5.54
C TYR A 24 -14.91 17.52 -5.44
N VAL A 25 -14.09 17.75 -6.46
CA VAL A 25 -12.66 17.39 -6.43
C VAL A 25 -11.93 18.35 -5.48
N ARG A 26 -11.41 17.83 -4.36
CA ARG A 26 -10.69 18.60 -3.33
C ARG A 26 -9.19 18.64 -3.55
N ASN A 27 -8.63 17.56 -4.08
CA ASN A 27 -7.21 17.48 -4.38
C ASN A 27 -6.92 16.38 -5.41
N VAL A 28 -5.72 16.41 -5.99
CA VAL A 28 -5.23 15.41 -6.94
C VAL A 28 -3.86 14.93 -6.51
N TYR A 29 -3.64 13.62 -6.47
CA TYR A 29 -2.36 13.02 -6.12
C TYR A 29 -1.92 12.04 -7.21
N GLY A 30 -0.61 11.81 -7.33
CA GLY A 30 -0.07 10.68 -8.06
C GLY A 30 0.14 9.50 -7.12
N PHE A 31 0.12 8.29 -7.67
CA PHE A 31 0.55 7.08 -6.99
C PHE A 31 1.30 6.18 -7.97
N GLY A 32 2.61 6.06 -7.78
CA GLY A 32 3.46 5.42 -8.78
C GLY A 32 3.42 6.18 -10.12
N SER A 33 3.77 5.51 -11.20
CA SER A 33 3.87 6.13 -12.53
C SER A 33 2.56 6.18 -13.30
N ARG A 34 1.58 5.31 -12.98
CA ARG A 34 0.38 5.10 -13.81
C ARG A 34 -0.96 5.36 -13.14
N ALA A 35 -0.98 5.89 -11.92
CA ALA A 35 -2.23 6.19 -11.22
C ALA A 35 -2.36 7.64 -10.77
N ILE A 36 -3.58 8.16 -10.92
CA ILE A 36 -4.03 9.47 -10.44
C ILE A 36 -5.16 9.26 -9.45
N LEU A 37 -5.07 9.93 -8.30
CA LEU A 37 -6.06 9.86 -7.23
C LEU A 37 -6.77 11.22 -7.13
N LEU A 38 -8.07 11.23 -7.36
CA LEU A 38 -8.92 12.38 -7.08
C LEU A 38 -9.47 12.25 -5.66
N LYS A 39 -9.02 13.13 -4.76
CA LYS A 39 -9.67 13.26 -3.45
C LYS A 39 -10.98 13.99 -3.65
N VAL A 40 -12.08 13.30 -3.42
CA VAL A 40 -13.43 13.82 -3.64
C VAL A 40 -14.11 14.09 -2.30
N TRP A 41 -15.05 15.03 -2.31
CA TRP A 41 -15.90 15.31 -1.16
C TRP A 41 -17.36 15.46 -1.58
N LYS A 42 -18.23 14.63 -1.01
CA LYS A 42 -19.67 14.71 -1.15
C LYS A 42 -20.28 15.21 0.17
N PRO A 43 -21.15 16.23 0.20
CA PRO A 43 -21.75 16.72 1.45
C PRO A 43 -22.49 15.64 2.27
N SER A 44 -23.13 14.67 1.61
CA SER A 44 -23.87 13.59 2.26
C SER A 44 -22.98 12.48 2.83
N ILE A 45 -21.91 12.12 2.11
CA ILE A 45 -21.04 10.95 2.41
C ILE A 45 -19.74 11.35 3.13
N GLY A 46 -19.18 12.52 2.81
CA GLY A 46 -17.87 12.98 3.28
C GLY A 46 -16.78 12.83 2.22
N SER A 47 -15.53 12.65 2.66
CA SER A 47 -14.38 12.54 1.77
C SER A 47 -14.02 11.09 1.45
N GLY A 48 -13.60 10.85 0.22
CA GLY A 48 -13.01 9.59 -0.26
C GLY A 48 -12.06 9.82 -1.42
N GLU A 49 -11.59 8.74 -2.02
CA GLU A 49 -10.57 8.75 -3.07
C GLU A 49 -11.07 7.95 -4.27
N LEU A 50 -11.19 8.63 -5.42
CA LEU A 50 -11.44 8.00 -6.71
C LEU A 50 -10.10 7.78 -7.39
N TRP A 51 -9.76 6.52 -7.64
CA TRP A 51 -8.52 6.10 -8.27
C TRP A 51 -8.74 5.91 -9.75
N LEU A 52 -7.88 6.55 -10.55
CA LEU A 52 -7.82 6.43 -12.00
C LEU A 52 -6.50 5.73 -12.32
N THR A 53 -6.55 4.47 -12.75
CA THR A 53 -5.35 3.66 -13.01
C THR A 53 -5.24 3.34 -14.50
N ALA A 54 -4.26 3.95 -15.17
CA ALA A 54 -4.06 3.78 -16.60
C ALA A 54 -3.74 2.31 -16.92
N GLY A 55 -4.49 1.73 -17.84
CA GLY A 55 -4.31 0.35 -18.28
C GLY A 55 -4.89 -0.70 -17.34
N TYR A 56 -5.61 -0.30 -16.29
CA TYR A 56 -6.16 -1.24 -15.32
C TYR A 56 -7.64 -1.00 -15.00
N SER A 57 -7.99 0.06 -14.26
CA SER A 57 -9.37 0.30 -13.84
C SER A 57 -9.61 1.69 -13.21
N VAL A 58 -10.88 1.94 -12.88
CA VAL A 58 -11.32 3.05 -12.01
C VAL A 58 -12.03 2.45 -10.81
N PHE A 59 -11.67 2.84 -9.59
CA PHE A 59 -12.30 2.34 -8.36
C PHE A 59 -12.33 3.41 -7.26
N TYR A 60 -13.25 3.27 -6.32
CA TYR A 60 -13.41 4.21 -5.21
C TYR A 60 -13.08 3.54 -3.87
N ILE A 61 -12.30 4.22 -3.03
CA ILE A 61 -12.07 3.81 -1.65
C ILE A 61 -12.36 4.95 -0.68
N ASP A 62 -12.82 4.59 0.51
CA ASP A 62 -13.01 5.52 1.62
C ASP A 62 -11.77 5.62 2.54
N GLN A 63 -10.78 4.76 2.30
CA GLN A 63 -9.48 4.70 2.96
C GLN A 63 -8.48 5.63 2.27
N SER A 64 -7.46 6.09 3.00
CA SER A 64 -6.35 6.87 2.45
C SER A 64 -5.08 6.05 2.52
N VAL A 65 -4.41 5.88 1.39
CA VAL A 65 -3.03 5.39 1.37
C VAL A 65 -2.05 6.48 1.74
N GLU A 66 -0.84 6.07 2.14
CA GLU A 66 0.32 6.95 2.14
C GLU A 66 0.64 7.37 0.70
N LYS A 67 0.84 8.67 0.51
CA LYS A 67 1.02 9.29 -0.80
C LYS A 67 2.42 9.85 -0.91
N GLU A 68 2.91 10.01 -2.13
CA GLU A 68 4.17 10.69 -2.38
C GLU A 68 4.16 12.09 -1.73
N SER A 69 5.20 12.39 -0.95
CA SER A 69 5.33 13.65 -0.22
C SER A 69 5.44 14.87 -1.15
N THR A 70 5.97 14.66 -2.36
CA THR A 70 6.15 15.70 -3.37
C THR A 70 5.43 15.32 -4.66
N PRO A 71 4.35 16.02 -5.04
CA PRO A 71 3.63 15.71 -6.27
C PRO A 71 4.45 16.09 -7.51
N SER A 72 4.42 15.24 -8.54
CA SER A 72 5.08 15.53 -9.82
C SER A 72 4.48 16.75 -10.53
N THR A 73 5.28 17.39 -11.40
CA THR A 73 4.83 18.53 -12.22
C THR A 73 3.58 18.19 -13.04
N HIS A 74 3.49 16.98 -13.59
CA HIS A 74 2.31 16.51 -14.32
C HIS A 74 1.06 16.46 -13.43
N VAL A 75 1.17 15.94 -12.20
CA VAL A 75 0.06 15.90 -11.24
C VAL A 75 -0.40 17.32 -10.87
N LEU A 76 0.55 18.26 -10.67
CA LEU A 76 0.23 19.65 -10.38
C LEU A 76 -0.50 20.36 -11.53
N GLN A 77 -0.16 20.05 -12.78
CA GLN A 77 -0.86 20.58 -13.96
C GLN A 77 -2.32 20.12 -13.99
N LEU A 78 -2.57 18.83 -13.80
CA LEU A 78 -3.93 18.29 -13.71
C LEU A 78 -4.69 18.92 -12.53
N ARG A 79 -4.06 18.98 -11.34
CA ARG A 79 -4.63 19.54 -10.12
C ARG A 79 -5.18 20.96 -10.33
N ARG A 80 -4.42 21.83 -11.00
CA ARG A 80 -4.85 23.21 -11.30
C ARG A 80 -6.10 23.29 -12.17
N LYS A 81 -6.34 22.30 -13.04
CA LYS A 81 -7.50 22.28 -13.93
C LYS A 81 -8.76 21.71 -13.27
N VAL A 82 -8.63 20.69 -12.42
CA VAL A 82 -9.78 19.91 -11.92
C VAL A 82 -10.17 20.17 -10.46
N VAL A 83 -9.30 20.73 -9.61
CA VAL A 83 -9.67 21.02 -8.21
C VAL A 83 -10.77 22.09 -8.17
N GLY A 84 -11.78 21.85 -7.34
CA GLY A 84 -12.96 22.69 -7.19
C GLY A 84 -14.11 22.33 -8.15
N LYS A 85 -13.86 21.52 -9.18
CA LYS A 85 -14.89 21.09 -10.12
C LYS A 85 -15.80 20.03 -9.50
N ARG A 86 -17.10 20.11 -9.80
CA ARG A 86 -18.07 19.05 -9.46
C ARG A 86 -17.99 17.92 -10.49
N ILE A 87 -18.12 16.70 -10.00
CA ILE A 87 -18.31 15.50 -10.84
C ILE A 87 -19.76 15.43 -11.26
N THR A 88 -19.99 15.52 -12.57
CA THR A 88 -21.34 15.56 -13.16
C THR A 88 -21.80 14.22 -13.70
N ASP A 89 -20.88 13.33 -14.05
CA ASP A 89 -21.19 11.99 -14.56
C ASP A 89 -20.00 11.05 -14.40
N ILE A 90 -20.27 9.74 -14.36
CA ILE A 90 -19.27 8.69 -14.54
C ILE A 90 -19.92 7.53 -15.27
N LYS A 91 -19.31 7.08 -16.36
CA LYS A 91 -19.88 6.02 -17.21
C LYS A 91 -18.80 5.23 -17.95
N GLN A 92 -19.16 4.00 -18.28
CA GLN A 92 -18.41 3.19 -19.23
C GLN A 92 -18.85 3.50 -20.65
N VAL A 93 -17.93 3.49 -21.61
CA VAL A 93 -18.20 3.79 -23.01
C VAL A 93 -18.39 2.49 -23.80
N GLY A 94 -19.57 2.31 -24.41
CA GLY A 94 -19.79 1.34 -25.49
C GLY A 94 -19.45 -0.12 -25.18
N GLY A 95 -19.55 -0.56 -23.92
CA GLY A 95 -19.16 -1.92 -23.53
C GLY A 95 -17.66 -2.20 -23.64
N GLU A 96 -16.83 -1.17 -23.79
CA GLU A 96 -15.38 -1.25 -23.82
C GLU A 96 -14.79 -0.94 -22.44
N ARG A 97 -13.51 -1.28 -22.23
CA ARG A 97 -12.78 -0.95 -21.00
C ARG A 97 -12.26 0.48 -21.03
N LEU A 98 -13.20 1.42 -21.21
CA LEU A 98 -13.00 2.85 -21.31
C LEU A 98 -14.02 3.55 -20.40
N VAL A 99 -13.54 4.34 -19.44
CA VAL A 99 -14.39 5.03 -18.47
C VAL A 99 -14.27 6.53 -18.68
N THR A 100 -15.40 7.25 -18.77
CA THR A 100 -15.41 8.72 -18.73
C THR A 100 -15.96 9.24 -17.42
N LEU A 101 -15.41 10.38 -16.99
CA LEU A 101 -15.77 11.11 -15.78
C LEU A 101 -16.02 12.57 -16.19
N GLY A 102 -17.28 12.99 -16.15
CA GLY A 102 -17.70 14.36 -16.42
C GLY A 102 -17.36 15.27 -15.24
N LEU A 103 -16.78 16.43 -15.53
CA LEU A 103 -16.48 17.51 -14.59
C LEU A 103 -17.07 18.83 -15.12
N ASP A 104 -17.31 19.82 -14.26
CA ASP A 104 -17.76 21.14 -14.73
C ASP A 104 -16.79 21.79 -15.74
N GLY A 105 -17.13 21.69 -17.03
CA GLY A 105 -16.37 22.21 -18.17
C GLY A 105 -15.21 21.33 -18.65
N PHE A 106 -15.09 20.09 -18.17
CA PHE A 106 -14.05 19.14 -18.59
C PHE A 106 -14.57 17.70 -18.60
N GLU A 107 -13.90 16.82 -19.33
CA GLU A 107 -14.12 15.37 -19.28
C GLU A 107 -12.80 14.65 -19.05
N LEU A 108 -12.76 13.72 -18.11
CA LEU A 108 -11.64 12.80 -17.90
C LEU A 108 -11.97 11.46 -18.54
N VAL A 109 -11.03 10.88 -19.27
CA VAL A 109 -11.12 9.54 -19.87
C VAL A 109 -10.02 8.67 -19.28
N VAL A 110 -10.37 7.45 -18.89
CA VAL A 110 -9.44 6.44 -18.39
C VAL A 110 -9.51 5.21 -19.29
N GLU A 111 -8.44 4.95 -20.03
CA GLU A 111 -8.29 3.74 -20.84
C GLU A 111 -7.80 2.61 -19.93
N CYS A 112 -8.68 1.66 -19.61
CA CYS A 112 -8.45 0.59 -18.62
C CYS A 112 -7.83 -0.68 -19.24
N MET A 113 -7.14 -0.55 -20.38
CA MET A 113 -6.48 -1.66 -21.09
C MET A 113 -5.00 -1.35 -21.26
N PRO A 114 -4.08 -2.28 -20.96
CA PRO A 114 -2.65 -2.03 -21.08
C PRO A 114 -2.24 -1.62 -22.51
N PRO A 115 -1.38 -0.59 -22.68
CA PRO A 115 -0.76 0.22 -21.62
C PRO A 115 -1.70 1.28 -21.00
N GLY A 116 -2.73 1.69 -21.73
CA GLY A 116 -3.79 2.61 -21.28
C GLY A 116 -3.30 4.04 -20.99
N ASN A 117 -4.24 4.93 -20.69
CA ASN A 117 -3.95 6.34 -20.47
C ASN A 117 -5.02 7.02 -19.60
N ILE A 118 -4.69 8.21 -19.08
CA ILE A 118 -5.65 9.11 -18.44
C ILE A 118 -5.58 10.44 -19.19
N VAL A 119 -6.71 10.90 -19.70
CA VAL A 119 -6.78 12.05 -20.61
C VAL A 119 -7.82 13.03 -20.09
N LEU A 120 -7.43 14.28 -19.87
CA LEU A 120 -8.36 15.38 -19.59
C LEU A 120 -8.64 16.11 -20.88
N MET A 121 -9.91 16.36 -21.14
CA MET A 121 -10.39 17.02 -22.35
C MET A 121 -11.27 18.20 -22.00
N LYS A 122 -11.32 19.17 -22.92
CA LYS A 122 -12.31 20.23 -22.96
C LYS A 122 -12.82 20.33 -24.39
N ASP A 123 -14.14 20.23 -24.58
CA ASP A 123 -14.78 20.30 -25.90
C ASP A 123 -14.19 19.30 -26.93
N GLY A 124 -13.83 18.09 -26.45
CA GLY A 124 -13.22 17.03 -27.27
C GLY A 124 -11.72 17.21 -27.58
N VAL A 125 -11.11 18.30 -27.13
CA VAL A 125 -9.67 18.59 -27.30
C VAL A 125 -8.90 18.23 -26.04
N VAL A 126 -7.74 17.60 -26.21
CA VAL A 126 -6.89 17.14 -25.10
C VAL A 126 -6.19 18.31 -24.42
N GLU A 127 -6.50 18.52 -23.14
CA GLU A 127 -5.95 19.58 -22.30
C GLU A 127 -4.80 19.12 -21.40
N TRP A 128 -4.81 17.83 -21.07
CA TRP A 128 -3.77 17.16 -20.29
C TRP A 128 -3.87 15.65 -20.54
N LEU A 129 -2.75 14.94 -20.44
CA LEU A 129 -2.70 13.49 -20.58
C LEU A 129 -1.54 12.92 -19.75
N LEU A 130 -1.68 11.68 -19.30
CA LEU A 130 -0.67 11.03 -18.47
C LEU A 130 0.61 10.74 -19.26
N GLU A 131 0.47 10.15 -20.45
CA GLU A 131 1.59 9.80 -21.33
C GLU A 131 1.29 10.09 -22.80
N LYS A 132 2.21 10.73 -23.51
CA LYS A 132 2.04 10.96 -24.96
C LYS A 132 2.05 9.61 -25.67
N PHE A 133 1.18 9.46 -26.66
CA PHE A 133 1.09 8.24 -27.46
C PHE A 133 0.90 8.60 -28.93
N GLU A 134 1.64 7.91 -29.79
CA GLU A 134 1.57 8.10 -31.23
C GLU A 134 1.78 6.74 -31.91
N SER A 135 0.82 6.36 -32.75
CA SER A 135 0.87 5.17 -33.61
C SER A 135 0.37 5.51 -35.00
N SER A 136 0.50 4.57 -35.94
CA SER A 136 -0.13 4.67 -37.26
C SER A 136 -1.66 4.79 -37.22
N THR A 137 -2.28 4.38 -36.12
CA THR A 137 -3.74 4.34 -35.96
C THR A 137 -4.32 5.50 -35.17
N ARG A 138 -3.56 6.13 -34.26
CA ARG A 138 -4.02 7.30 -33.49
C ARG A 138 -2.88 8.14 -32.91
N ILE A 139 -3.16 9.42 -32.70
CA ILE A 139 -2.28 10.38 -32.03
C ILE A 139 -2.98 10.87 -30.76
N LEU A 140 -2.26 10.90 -29.64
CA LEU A 140 -2.73 11.41 -28.36
C LEU A 140 -1.72 12.40 -27.78
N LYS A 141 -2.04 13.69 -27.94
CA LYS A 141 -1.19 14.82 -27.58
C LYS A 141 -2.03 16.02 -27.14
N VAL A 142 -1.50 16.87 -26.25
CA VAL A 142 -2.15 18.11 -25.83
C VAL A 142 -2.37 19.04 -27.03
N GLY A 143 -3.57 19.60 -27.14
CA GLY A 143 -4.02 20.47 -28.24
C GLY A 143 -4.70 19.73 -29.39
N GLU A 144 -4.63 18.40 -29.43
CA GLU A 144 -5.26 17.59 -30.48
C GLU A 144 -6.66 17.10 -30.05
N LYS A 145 -7.52 16.75 -31.01
CA LYS A 145 -8.78 16.05 -30.72
C LYS A 145 -8.51 14.65 -30.19
N TYR A 146 -9.22 14.25 -29.14
CA TYR A 146 -9.11 12.90 -28.61
C TYR A 146 -9.71 11.87 -29.56
N HIS A 147 -8.97 10.78 -29.77
CA HIS A 147 -9.44 9.61 -30.49
C HIS A 147 -9.29 8.38 -29.57
N PRO A 148 -10.38 7.65 -29.28
CA PRO A 148 -10.31 6.46 -28.44
C PRO A 148 -9.44 5.37 -29.09
N PRO A 149 -9.00 4.36 -28.33
CA PRO A 149 -8.39 3.18 -28.92
C PRO A 149 -9.35 2.57 -29.95
N PRO A 150 -8.85 1.94 -31.03
CA PRO A 150 -9.71 1.20 -31.95
C PRO A 150 -10.57 0.20 -31.15
N ALA A 151 -11.89 0.28 -31.33
CA ALA A 151 -12.81 -0.65 -30.69
C ALA A 151 -12.44 -2.08 -31.11
N LYS A 152 -12.35 -2.97 -30.14
CA LYS A 152 -12.04 -4.39 -30.37
C LYS A 152 -13.26 -5.27 -30.18
N HIS A 153 -14.23 -4.82 -29.39
CA HIS A 153 -15.44 -5.55 -29.06
C HIS A 153 -16.63 -4.62 -29.25
N SER A 154 -17.53 -4.95 -30.19
CA SER A 154 -18.66 -4.09 -30.54
C SER A 154 -19.91 -4.36 -29.70
N HIS A 155 -19.78 -5.13 -28.62
CA HIS A 155 -20.91 -5.63 -27.84
C HIS A 155 -21.34 -4.63 -26.78
N THR A 156 -22.64 -4.37 -26.72
CA THR A 156 -23.24 -3.60 -25.64
C THR A 156 -23.43 -4.48 -24.40
N LEU A 157 -23.25 -3.89 -23.22
CA LEU A 157 -23.61 -4.54 -21.96
C LEU A 157 -25.09 -4.97 -22.00
N GLY A 158 -25.35 -6.27 -21.80
CA GLY A 158 -26.70 -6.83 -21.80
C GLY A 158 -27.18 -7.38 -23.15
N GLU A 159 -26.30 -7.53 -24.14
CA GLU A 159 -26.62 -8.25 -25.37
C GLU A 159 -27.03 -9.71 -25.11
N ALA A 160 -28.04 -10.17 -25.86
CA ALA A 160 -28.54 -11.53 -25.74
C ALA A 160 -27.50 -12.54 -26.26
N TRP A 161 -27.36 -13.66 -25.54
CA TRP A 161 -26.39 -14.71 -25.86
C TRP A 161 -26.38 -15.20 -27.32
N PRO A 162 -27.52 -15.36 -28.03
CA PRO A 162 -27.50 -15.77 -29.44
C PRO A 162 -26.83 -14.77 -30.38
N VAL A 163 -26.73 -13.49 -29.99
CA VAL A 163 -25.99 -12.46 -30.73
C VAL A 163 -24.50 -12.64 -30.46
N LEU A 164 -24.12 -12.73 -29.18
CA LEU A 164 -22.73 -12.93 -28.76
C LEU A 164 -22.09 -14.19 -29.39
N LEU A 165 -22.86 -15.27 -29.52
CA LEU A 165 -22.37 -16.53 -30.10
C LEU A 165 -21.93 -16.38 -31.56
N LYS A 166 -22.58 -15.51 -32.35
CA LYS A 166 -22.27 -15.31 -33.77
C LYS A 166 -20.91 -14.67 -34.01
N ASP A 167 -20.42 -13.93 -33.03
CA ASP A 167 -19.16 -13.21 -33.11
C ASP A 167 -17.96 -14.05 -32.62
N LEU A 168 -18.21 -15.26 -32.11
CA LEU A 168 -17.16 -16.20 -31.72
C LEU A 168 -16.52 -16.86 -32.93
N ASN A 169 -15.18 -16.96 -32.92
CA ASN A 169 -14.47 -17.70 -33.97
C ASN A 169 -14.73 -19.22 -33.86
N PRO A 170 -15.36 -19.86 -34.86
CA PRO A 170 -15.79 -21.27 -34.80
C PRO A 170 -14.63 -22.26 -34.58
N LYS A 171 -13.43 -21.93 -35.08
CA LYS A 171 -12.26 -22.82 -35.06
C LYS A 171 -11.44 -22.72 -33.77
N THR A 172 -11.78 -21.78 -32.88
CA THR A 172 -11.05 -21.51 -31.65
C THR A 172 -11.65 -22.31 -30.49
N GLY A 173 -10.83 -22.69 -29.50
CA GLY A 173 -11.32 -23.30 -28.25
C GLY A 173 -12.24 -22.33 -27.50
N VAL A 174 -13.32 -22.85 -26.91
CA VAL A 174 -14.43 -22.06 -26.35
C VAL A 174 -13.97 -21.02 -25.32
N VAL A 175 -13.06 -21.38 -24.41
CA VAL A 175 -12.52 -20.42 -23.41
C VAL A 175 -11.77 -19.27 -24.10
N VAL A 176 -10.93 -19.58 -25.08
CA VAL A 176 -10.13 -18.58 -25.79
C VAL A 176 -11.02 -17.67 -26.64
N ALA A 177 -12.03 -18.25 -27.31
CA ALA A 177 -13.01 -17.49 -28.08
C ALA A 177 -13.79 -16.53 -27.19
N LEU A 178 -14.34 -17.00 -26.06
CA LEU A 178 -15.05 -16.17 -25.09
C LEU A 178 -14.17 -15.07 -24.49
N ALA A 179 -12.92 -15.39 -24.14
CA ALA A 179 -12.01 -14.42 -23.53
C ALA A 179 -11.58 -13.33 -24.53
N ARG A 180 -11.25 -13.72 -25.77
CA ARG A 180 -10.70 -12.83 -26.80
C ARG A 180 -11.79 -12.14 -27.61
N ASP A 181 -12.76 -12.86 -28.12
CA ASP A 181 -13.73 -12.33 -29.10
C ASP A 181 -14.79 -11.47 -28.37
N LEU A 182 -15.27 -11.91 -27.21
CA LEU A 182 -16.24 -11.16 -26.38
C LEU A 182 -15.59 -10.27 -25.29
N GLY A 183 -14.26 -10.27 -25.18
CA GLY A 183 -13.56 -9.45 -24.18
C GLY A 183 -13.84 -9.83 -22.71
N LEU A 184 -14.31 -11.05 -22.44
CA LEU A 184 -14.63 -11.52 -21.07
C LEU A 184 -13.39 -11.73 -20.20
N GLY A 185 -12.20 -11.80 -20.81
CA GLY A 185 -10.97 -12.15 -20.11
C GLY A 185 -10.93 -13.63 -19.68
N GLY A 186 -9.72 -14.13 -19.47
CA GLY A 186 -9.48 -15.57 -19.22
C GLY A 186 -10.25 -16.09 -18.00
N LYS A 187 -10.17 -15.40 -16.86
CA LYS A 187 -10.82 -15.85 -15.61
C LYS A 187 -12.34 -16.02 -15.74
N PHE A 188 -13.00 -15.09 -16.42
CA PHE A 188 -14.47 -15.11 -16.54
C PHE A 188 -14.93 -16.10 -17.60
N ALA A 189 -14.16 -16.23 -18.69
CA ALA A 189 -14.42 -17.25 -19.71
C ALA A 189 -14.25 -18.67 -19.15
N GLU A 190 -13.20 -18.91 -18.34
CA GLU A 190 -13.00 -20.19 -17.64
C GLU A 190 -14.14 -20.48 -16.68
N GLU A 191 -14.57 -19.50 -15.89
CA GLU A 191 -15.70 -19.64 -14.97
C GLU A 191 -17.01 -20.00 -15.70
N LEU A 192 -17.31 -19.31 -16.81
CA LEU A 192 -18.51 -19.56 -17.60
C LEU A 192 -18.53 -20.99 -18.16
N VAL A 193 -17.42 -21.44 -18.73
CA VAL A 193 -17.28 -22.78 -19.31
C VAL A 193 -17.32 -23.86 -18.24
N ALA A 194 -16.68 -23.63 -17.09
CA ALA A 194 -16.66 -24.57 -15.97
C ALA A 194 -18.05 -24.76 -15.36
N ARG A 195 -18.78 -23.67 -15.07
CA ARG A 195 -20.15 -23.72 -14.55
C ARG A 195 -21.11 -24.40 -15.53
N ALA A 196 -20.90 -24.23 -16.83
CA ALA A 196 -21.70 -24.89 -17.86
C ALA A 196 -21.36 -26.38 -18.06
N GLY A 197 -20.29 -26.87 -17.41
CA GLY A 197 -19.85 -28.26 -17.47
C GLY A 197 -19.23 -28.66 -18.82
N LEU A 198 -18.57 -27.72 -19.50
CA LEU A 198 -17.96 -27.94 -20.82
C LEU A 198 -16.46 -28.24 -20.70
N ASP A 199 -15.92 -29.00 -21.67
CA ASP A 199 -14.47 -29.11 -21.86
C ASP A 199 -13.91 -27.76 -22.36
N LYS A 200 -12.97 -27.21 -21.61
CA LYS A 200 -12.31 -25.93 -21.89
C LYS A 200 -11.60 -25.84 -23.24
N ASN A 201 -11.19 -26.98 -23.81
CA ASN A 201 -10.47 -27.04 -25.07
C ASN A 201 -11.38 -27.30 -26.28
N LYS A 202 -12.67 -27.58 -26.05
CA LYS A 202 -13.64 -27.86 -27.12
C LYS A 202 -13.78 -26.65 -28.04
N ARG A 203 -13.82 -26.86 -29.35
CA ARG A 203 -13.98 -25.76 -30.31
C ARG A 203 -15.42 -25.26 -30.32
N VAL A 204 -15.60 -23.97 -30.63
CA VAL A 204 -16.93 -23.35 -30.72
C VAL A 204 -17.82 -24.07 -31.74
N GLU A 205 -17.27 -24.46 -32.89
CA GLU A 205 -18.01 -25.21 -33.94
C GLU A 205 -18.43 -26.63 -33.52
N GLN A 206 -17.90 -27.14 -32.42
CA GLN A 206 -18.20 -28.48 -31.90
C GLN A 206 -19.23 -28.46 -30.76
N LEU A 207 -19.72 -27.28 -30.37
CA LEU A 207 -20.71 -27.15 -29.30
C LEU A 207 -22.07 -27.67 -29.77
N SER A 208 -22.72 -28.50 -28.95
CA SER A 208 -24.10 -28.91 -29.20
C SER A 208 -25.08 -27.78 -28.80
N ASP A 209 -26.30 -27.82 -29.33
CA ASP A 209 -27.34 -26.86 -28.95
C ASP A 209 -27.63 -26.90 -27.44
N GLU A 210 -27.54 -28.07 -26.81
CA GLU A 210 -27.65 -28.22 -25.36
C GLU A 210 -26.53 -27.50 -24.59
N GLU A 211 -25.27 -27.62 -25.06
CA GLU A 211 -24.13 -26.93 -24.46
C GLU A 211 -24.23 -25.41 -24.63
N VAL A 212 -24.68 -24.94 -25.80
CA VAL A 212 -24.95 -23.52 -26.06
C VAL A 212 -26.04 -22.99 -25.12
N ASN A 213 -27.11 -23.76 -24.91
CA ASN A 213 -28.17 -23.40 -23.96
C ASN A 213 -27.68 -23.37 -22.52
N ARG A 214 -26.84 -24.33 -22.09
CA ARG A 214 -26.21 -24.29 -20.75
C ARG A 214 -25.35 -23.04 -20.57
N LEU A 215 -24.53 -22.69 -21.57
CA LEU A 215 -23.73 -21.46 -21.55
C LEU A 215 -24.62 -20.21 -21.42
N ASN A 216 -25.74 -20.13 -22.13
CA ASN A 216 -26.70 -19.02 -22.02
C ASN A 216 -27.31 -18.90 -20.61
N THR A 217 -27.68 -20.03 -20.00
CA THR A 217 -28.22 -20.06 -18.64
C THR A 217 -27.20 -19.54 -17.65
N VAL A 218 -25.97 -20.07 -17.68
CA VAL A 218 -24.89 -19.65 -16.78
C VAL A 218 -24.52 -18.18 -17.02
N TRP A 219 -24.49 -17.74 -18.28
CA TRP A 219 -24.27 -16.33 -18.62
C TRP A 219 -25.29 -15.42 -17.93
N SER A 220 -26.57 -15.76 -18.05
CA SER A 220 -27.67 -15.00 -17.44
C SER A 220 -27.58 -14.98 -15.92
N GLU A 221 -27.20 -16.09 -15.30
CA GLU A 221 -26.97 -16.18 -13.86
C GLU A 221 -25.80 -15.30 -13.40
N LEU A 222 -24.67 -15.36 -14.11
CA LEU A 222 -23.50 -14.53 -13.81
C LEU A 222 -23.81 -13.03 -13.98
N MET A 223 -24.53 -12.63 -15.03
CA MET A 223 -24.93 -11.23 -15.20
C MET A 223 -25.79 -10.75 -14.01
N ARG A 224 -26.74 -11.57 -13.54
CA ARG A 224 -27.55 -11.26 -12.35
C ARG A 224 -26.70 -11.20 -11.07
N GLU A 225 -25.68 -12.05 -10.93
CA GLU A 225 -24.73 -11.96 -9.82
C GLU A 225 -23.93 -10.65 -9.85
N LEU A 226 -23.57 -10.14 -11.03
CA LEU A 226 -22.86 -8.87 -11.16
C LEU A 226 -23.74 -7.64 -10.86
N GLU A 227 -25.06 -7.73 -11.01
CA GLU A 227 -26.01 -6.71 -10.55
C GLU A 227 -26.08 -6.63 -9.01
N HIS A 228 -25.78 -7.74 -8.34
CA HIS A 228 -25.78 -7.88 -6.88
C HIS A 228 -24.46 -8.50 -6.39
N PRO A 229 -23.33 -7.79 -6.54
CA PRO A 229 -22.00 -8.37 -6.39
C PRO A 229 -21.75 -8.88 -4.97
N ARG A 230 -21.07 -10.02 -4.89
CA ARG A 230 -20.53 -10.63 -3.66
C ARG A 230 -19.02 -10.69 -3.77
N PRO A 231 -18.33 -9.55 -3.58
CA PRO A 231 -16.94 -9.41 -3.98
C PRO A 231 -16.01 -10.23 -3.10
N ARG A 232 -15.02 -10.86 -3.74
CA ARG A 232 -14.02 -11.69 -3.07
C ARG A 232 -12.62 -11.42 -3.61
N LEU A 233 -11.63 -11.64 -2.76
CA LEU A 233 -10.23 -11.59 -3.11
C LEU A 233 -9.62 -12.98 -2.93
N TYR A 234 -9.35 -13.65 -4.05
CA TYR A 234 -8.69 -14.95 -4.07
C TYR A 234 -7.17 -14.78 -4.11
N ARG A 235 -6.42 -15.79 -3.67
CA ARG A 235 -4.95 -15.80 -3.77
C ARG A 235 -4.42 -17.07 -4.43
N ARG A 236 -3.53 -16.88 -5.41
CA ARG A 236 -2.81 -17.95 -6.11
C ARG A 236 -1.35 -17.55 -6.24
N ASP A 237 -0.44 -18.36 -5.70
CA ASP A 237 1.02 -18.17 -5.83
C ASP A 237 1.50 -16.75 -5.46
N GLY A 238 0.88 -16.14 -4.44
CA GLY A 238 1.19 -14.77 -4.00
C GLY A 238 0.54 -13.66 -4.84
N GLU A 239 -0.21 -13.98 -5.88
CA GLU A 239 -1.02 -13.03 -6.65
C GLU A 239 -2.45 -12.94 -6.08
N ALA A 240 -2.90 -11.70 -5.83
CA ALA A 240 -4.27 -11.40 -5.44
C ALA A 240 -5.17 -11.25 -6.68
N ILE A 241 -6.25 -12.03 -6.73
CA ILE A 241 -7.20 -12.10 -7.83
C ILE A 241 -8.56 -11.55 -7.35
N PRO A 242 -8.92 -10.32 -7.73
CA PRO A 242 -10.20 -9.73 -7.35
C PRO A 242 -11.31 -10.28 -8.26
N CYS A 243 -12.45 -10.65 -7.66
CA CYS A 243 -13.65 -11.07 -8.35
C CYS A 243 -14.88 -10.34 -7.78
N ALA A 244 -15.79 -9.90 -8.66
CA ALA A 244 -17.04 -9.25 -8.25
C ALA A 244 -18.07 -10.23 -7.64
N THR A 245 -17.90 -11.53 -7.87
CA THR A 245 -18.74 -12.60 -7.34
C THR A 245 -17.89 -13.85 -7.01
N GLU A 246 -18.55 -14.89 -6.55
CA GLU A 246 -18.01 -16.23 -6.30
C GLU A 246 -17.59 -16.93 -7.60
N PHE A 247 -16.37 -17.47 -7.64
CA PHE A 247 -15.88 -18.26 -8.76
C PHE A 247 -15.66 -19.71 -8.32
N GLN A 248 -16.35 -20.65 -8.96
CA GLN A 248 -16.21 -22.08 -8.71
C GLN A 248 -14.81 -22.57 -9.11
N THR A 249 -14.28 -22.03 -10.21
CA THR A 249 -12.90 -22.30 -10.69
C THR A 249 -11.81 -21.93 -9.70
N LEU A 250 -12.11 -21.05 -8.73
CA LEU A 250 -11.18 -20.56 -7.72
C LEU A 250 -11.51 -21.06 -6.29
N SER A 251 -12.47 -21.98 -6.16
CA SER A 251 -13.00 -22.46 -4.87
C SER A 251 -11.95 -23.15 -3.97
N SER A 252 -10.89 -23.72 -4.55
CA SER A 252 -9.79 -24.36 -3.81
C SER A 252 -8.75 -23.37 -3.28
N LEU A 253 -8.82 -22.10 -3.67
CA LEU A 253 -7.86 -21.08 -3.28
C LEU A 253 -8.22 -20.43 -1.94
N GLN A 254 -7.21 -19.84 -1.29
CA GLN A 254 -7.46 -18.98 -0.15
C GLN A 254 -8.30 -17.78 -0.60
N VAL A 255 -9.38 -17.51 0.14
CA VAL A 255 -10.33 -16.45 -0.18
C VAL A 255 -10.50 -15.50 1.01
N ARG A 256 -10.62 -14.20 0.71
CA ARG A 256 -11.02 -13.16 1.64
C ARG A 256 -12.29 -12.48 1.15
N GLU A 257 -13.32 -12.44 1.99
CA GLU A 257 -14.50 -11.62 1.75
C GLU A 257 -14.17 -10.13 1.97
N VAL A 258 -14.71 -9.27 1.11
CA VAL A 258 -14.50 -7.82 1.17
C VAL A 258 -15.84 -7.09 1.05
N GLY A 259 -15.89 -5.82 1.46
CA GLY A 259 -17.15 -5.07 1.50
C GLY A 259 -17.61 -4.49 0.17
N SER A 260 -16.73 -4.43 -0.84
CA SER A 260 -17.02 -3.93 -2.18
C SER A 260 -16.03 -4.49 -3.19
N PHE A 261 -16.40 -4.50 -4.47
CA PHE A 261 -15.48 -4.92 -5.53
C PHE A 261 -14.33 -3.92 -5.70
N SER A 262 -14.60 -2.63 -5.49
CA SER A 262 -13.58 -1.58 -5.41
C SER A 262 -12.53 -1.88 -4.34
N GLU A 263 -12.91 -2.43 -3.18
CA GLU A 263 -11.94 -2.86 -2.15
C GLU A 263 -11.08 -4.04 -2.63
N ALA A 264 -11.67 -5.07 -3.25
CA ALA A 264 -10.91 -6.20 -3.80
C ALA A 264 -9.87 -5.73 -4.82
N VAL A 265 -10.30 -4.90 -5.78
CA VAL A 265 -9.44 -4.36 -6.84
C VAL A 265 -8.34 -3.47 -6.27
N PHE A 266 -8.66 -2.63 -5.29
CA PHE A 266 -7.68 -1.80 -4.60
C PHE A 266 -6.61 -2.62 -3.88
N LEU A 267 -7.01 -3.66 -3.13
CA LEU A 267 -6.06 -4.53 -2.42
C LEU A 267 -5.14 -5.27 -3.41
N ALA A 268 -5.72 -5.83 -4.48
CA ALA A 268 -4.94 -6.49 -5.54
C ALA A 268 -3.95 -5.52 -6.21
N TYR A 269 -4.39 -4.29 -6.49
CA TYR A 269 -3.54 -3.25 -7.06
C TYR A 269 -2.36 -2.90 -6.15
N LEU A 270 -2.61 -2.76 -4.84
CA LEU A 270 -1.54 -2.44 -3.89
C LEU A 270 -0.52 -3.57 -3.74
N GLU A 271 -0.96 -4.83 -3.65
CA GLU A 271 -0.06 -5.99 -3.57
C GLU A 271 0.83 -6.08 -4.82
N GLU A 272 0.28 -5.80 -6.01
CA GLU A 272 1.06 -5.73 -7.25
C GLU A 272 2.08 -4.57 -7.21
N MET A 273 1.66 -3.36 -6.83
CA MET A 273 2.55 -2.20 -6.81
C MET A 273 3.72 -2.40 -5.83
N GLN A 274 3.47 -3.05 -4.69
CA GLN A 274 4.52 -3.45 -3.76
C GLN A 274 5.50 -4.44 -4.42
N SER A 275 4.96 -5.47 -5.07
CA SER A 275 5.76 -6.50 -5.74
C SER A 275 6.63 -5.92 -6.85
N LEU A 276 6.09 -4.99 -7.65
CA LEU A 276 6.85 -4.29 -8.69
C LEU A 276 7.95 -3.39 -8.10
N ARG A 277 7.66 -2.70 -6.99
CA ARG A 277 8.66 -1.86 -6.31
C ARG A 277 9.81 -2.69 -5.76
N VAL A 278 9.53 -3.85 -5.14
CA VAL A 278 10.58 -4.76 -4.67
C VAL A 278 11.45 -5.22 -5.83
N ARG A 279 10.84 -5.67 -6.93
CA ARG A 279 11.58 -6.09 -8.14
C ARG A 279 12.42 -4.96 -8.75
N GLU A 280 11.92 -3.73 -8.77
CA GLU A 280 12.68 -2.59 -9.30
C GLU A 280 13.91 -2.27 -8.44
N VAL A 281 13.77 -2.33 -7.11
CA VAL A 281 14.90 -2.16 -6.19
C VAL A 281 15.90 -3.31 -6.35
N GLU A 282 15.42 -4.55 -6.55
CA GLU A 282 16.27 -5.75 -6.73
C GLU A 282 17.09 -5.60 -8.00
N GLU A 283 16.44 -5.20 -9.09
CA GLU A 283 17.08 -5.02 -10.37
C GLU A 283 18.11 -3.88 -10.34
N LYS A 284 17.79 -2.76 -9.68
CA LYS A 284 18.75 -1.64 -9.49
C LYS A 284 19.96 -2.08 -8.66
N GLY A 285 19.74 -2.79 -7.56
CA GLY A 285 20.80 -3.35 -6.72
C GLY A 285 21.68 -4.31 -7.50
N ARG A 286 21.07 -5.23 -8.27
CA ARG A 286 21.78 -6.17 -9.14
C ARG A 286 22.64 -5.45 -10.19
N LYS A 287 22.09 -4.46 -10.89
CA LYS A 287 22.84 -3.65 -11.88
C LYS A 287 24.01 -2.90 -11.25
N GLN A 288 23.81 -2.34 -10.06
CA GLN A 288 24.90 -1.68 -9.31
C GLN A 288 26.00 -2.67 -8.92
N LEU A 289 25.62 -3.86 -8.44
CA LEU A 289 26.56 -4.90 -8.03
C LEU A 289 27.34 -5.45 -9.23
N GLU A 290 26.69 -5.65 -10.38
CA GLU A 290 27.34 -6.01 -11.64
C GLU A 290 28.34 -4.94 -12.09
N SER A 291 27.99 -3.65 -11.98
CA SER A 291 28.90 -2.55 -12.30
C SER A 291 30.12 -2.53 -11.39
N LEU A 292 29.94 -2.68 -10.07
CA LEU A 292 31.04 -2.73 -9.10
C LEU A 292 31.93 -3.95 -9.31
N ALA A 293 31.35 -5.12 -9.63
CA ALA A 293 32.11 -6.33 -9.92
C ALA A 293 33.01 -6.15 -11.16
N ARG A 294 32.51 -5.48 -12.21
CA ARG A 294 33.31 -5.13 -13.40
C ARG A 294 34.46 -4.18 -13.05
N GLU A 295 34.18 -3.13 -12.27
CA GLU A 295 35.20 -2.17 -11.81
C GLU A 295 36.28 -2.86 -10.97
N LYS A 296 35.88 -3.74 -10.04
CA LYS A 296 36.80 -4.55 -9.23
C LYS A 296 37.67 -5.44 -10.11
N GLY A 297 37.09 -6.15 -11.08
CA GLY A 297 37.82 -7.02 -11.99
C GLY A 297 38.91 -6.29 -12.77
N TYR A 298 38.60 -5.08 -13.29
CA TYR A 298 39.57 -4.23 -13.98
C TYR A 298 40.72 -3.79 -13.05
N ARG A 299 40.40 -3.35 -11.82
CA ARG A 299 41.41 -2.95 -10.84
C ARG A 299 42.28 -4.13 -10.39
N MET A 300 41.70 -5.31 -10.17
CA MET A 300 42.46 -6.51 -9.81
C MET A 300 43.45 -6.91 -10.91
N HIS A 301 43.03 -6.86 -12.17
CA HIS A 301 43.94 -7.14 -13.29
C HIS A 301 45.10 -6.12 -13.37
N THR A 302 44.80 -4.84 -13.13
CA THR A 302 45.82 -3.78 -13.07
C THR A 302 46.78 -4.01 -11.89
N LEU A 303 46.25 -4.40 -10.73
CA LEU A 303 47.05 -4.72 -9.54
C LEU A 303 48.01 -5.87 -9.81
N GLU A 304 47.54 -6.95 -10.44
CA GLU A 304 48.37 -8.11 -10.79
C GLU A 304 49.55 -7.69 -11.68
N ASN A 305 49.31 -6.84 -12.68
CA ASN A 305 50.36 -6.33 -13.57
C ASN A 305 51.37 -5.45 -12.82
N LEU A 306 50.90 -4.58 -11.91
CA LEU A 306 51.79 -3.75 -11.09
C LEU A 306 52.58 -4.57 -10.08
N GLU A 307 52.00 -5.63 -9.50
CA GLU A 307 52.70 -6.55 -8.59
C GLU A 307 53.79 -7.33 -9.33
N LYS A 308 53.52 -7.82 -10.55
CA LYS A 308 54.55 -8.42 -11.42
C LYS A 308 55.69 -7.43 -11.69
N ARG A 309 55.38 -6.17 -12.01
CA ARG A 309 56.39 -5.12 -12.25
C ARG A 309 57.19 -4.79 -10.99
N LYS A 310 56.53 -4.68 -9.84
CA LYS A 310 57.15 -4.46 -8.53
C LYS A 310 58.16 -5.58 -8.23
N ASN A 311 57.74 -6.84 -8.37
CA ASN A 311 58.58 -8.00 -8.09
C ASN A 311 59.80 -8.05 -9.03
N ALA A 312 59.62 -7.73 -10.31
CA ALA A 312 60.72 -7.63 -11.27
C ALA A 312 61.74 -6.54 -10.90
N LEU A 313 61.27 -5.37 -10.47
CA LEU A 313 62.13 -4.27 -9.99
C LEU A 313 62.88 -4.66 -8.71
N GLU A 314 62.21 -5.29 -7.74
CA GLU A 314 62.83 -5.75 -6.48
C GLU A 314 63.89 -6.84 -6.75
N PHE A 315 63.59 -7.78 -7.63
CA PHE A 315 64.55 -8.80 -8.08
C PHE A 315 65.77 -8.16 -8.75
N PHE A 316 65.54 -7.22 -9.68
CA PHE A 316 66.63 -6.55 -10.40
C PHE A 316 67.53 -5.73 -9.47
N ILE A 317 66.93 -4.96 -8.54
CA ILE A 317 67.69 -4.20 -7.52
C ILE A 317 68.54 -5.15 -6.67
N SER A 318 67.94 -6.21 -6.13
CA SER A 318 68.66 -7.20 -5.30
C SER A 318 69.79 -7.88 -6.08
N GLY A 319 69.55 -8.22 -7.35
CA GLY A 319 70.57 -8.79 -8.23
C GLY A 319 71.74 -7.83 -8.48
N VAL A 320 71.49 -6.54 -8.70
CA VAL A 320 72.54 -5.53 -8.89
C VAL A 320 73.31 -5.27 -7.58
N GLU A 321 72.62 -5.25 -6.44
CA GLU A 321 73.25 -5.16 -5.12
C GLU A 321 74.17 -6.36 -4.85
N GLN A 322 73.73 -7.58 -5.14
CA GLN A 322 74.56 -8.78 -5.01
C GLN A 322 75.73 -8.79 -6.01
N ALA A 323 75.52 -8.30 -7.23
CA ALA A 323 76.58 -8.16 -8.23
C ALA A 323 77.71 -7.22 -7.73
N SER A 324 77.39 -6.27 -6.85
CA SER A 324 78.39 -5.40 -6.23
C SER A 324 79.38 -6.14 -5.32
N ALA A 325 79.04 -7.34 -4.82
CA ALA A 325 79.98 -8.16 -4.06
C ALA A 325 81.17 -8.66 -4.91
N PHE A 326 81.02 -8.66 -6.25
CA PHE A 326 82.06 -9.04 -7.19
C PHE A 326 82.84 -7.83 -7.75
N TRP A 327 82.69 -6.64 -7.15
CA TRP A 327 83.18 -5.38 -7.70
C TRP A 327 84.67 -5.38 -8.09
N GLU A 328 85.54 -5.89 -7.22
CA GLU A 328 86.98 -5.97 -7.52
C GLU A 328 87.26 -6.97 -8.66
N THR A 329 86.61 -8.13 -8.62
CA THR A 329 86.75 -9.20 -9.61
C THR A 329 86.26 -8.75 -10.99
N ILE A 330 85.22 -7.92 -11.07
CA ILE A 330 84.70 -7.35 -12.33
C ILE A 330 85.81 -6.67 -13.13
N TRP A 331 86.70 -5.93 -12.46
CA TRP A 331 87.74 -5.13 -13.12
C TRP A 331 89.08 -5.85 -13.24
N GLN A 332 89.33 -6.89 -12.45
CA GLN A 332 90.55 -7.71 -12.52
C GLN A 332 90.40 -8.91 -13.46
N LYS A 333 89.25 -9.59 -13.42
CA LYS A 333 88.95 -10.81 -14.18
C LYS A 333 87.50 -10.79 -14.72
N PRO A 334 87.23 -10.01 -15.77
CA PRO A 334 85.86 -9.76 -16.23
C PRO A 334 85.09 -11.03 -16.61
N ALA A 335 85.71 -11.98 -17.31
CA ALA A 335 85.04 -13.22 -17.72
C ALA A 335 84.57 -14.06 -16.53
N GLU A 336 85.43 -14.22 -15.52
CA GLU A 336 85.12 -14.97 -14.29
C GLU A 336 84.04 -14.27 -13.46
N ALA A 337 84.10 -12.94 -13.37
CA ALA A 337 83.11 -12.15 -12.62
C ALA A 337 81.73 -12.17 -13.29
N LEU A 338 81.66 -12.01 -14.62
CA LEU A 338 80.39 -12.04 -15.34
C LEU A 338 79.69 -13.39 -15.23
N GLU A 339 80.45 -14.49 -15.26
CA GLU A 339 79.89 -15.83 -15.08
C GLU A 339 79.37 -16.06 -13.66
N LYS A 340 80.12 -15.63 -12.64
CA LYS A 340 79.67 -15.64 -11.24
C LYS A 340 78.41 -14.80 -11.03
N ILE A 341 78.35 -13.59 -11.61
CA ILE A 341 77.17 -12.72 -11.51
C ILE A 341 75.94 -13.40 -12.11
N ARG A 342 76.04 -14.00 -13.30
CA ARG A 342 74.92 -14.72 -13.93
C ARG A 342 74.43 -15.87 -13.06
N GLN A 343 75.35 -16.66 -12.49
CA GLN A 343 75.03 -17.81 -11.65
C GLN A 343 74.42 -17.42 -10.29
N THR A 344 74.93 -16.36 -9.65
CA THR A 344 74.50 -15.95 -8.30
C THR A 344 73.25 -15.07 -8.33
N THR A 345 73.13 -14.16 -9.30
CA THR A 345 72.07 -13.13 -9.31
C THR A 345 70.93 -13.43 -10.27
N GLY A 346 71.15 -14.32 -11.25
CA GLY A 346 70.18 -14.59 -12.32
C GLY A 346 69.99 -13.44 -13.33
N LEU A 347 70.83 -12.40 -13.25
CA LEU A 347 70.89 -11.30 -14.21
C LEU A 347 71.75 -11.68 -15.43
N ASP A 348 71.37 -11.18 -16.60
CA ASP A 348 72.25 -11.21 -17.75
C ASP A 348 73.33 -10.14 -17.56
N ALA A 349 74.59 -10.54 -17.74
CA ALA A 349 75.74 -9.66 -17.53
C ALA A 349 76.67 -9.72 -18.75
N GLU A 350 76.97 -8.58 -19.36
CA GLU A 350 77.87 -8.50 -20.52
C GLU A 350 78.81 -7.29 -20.43
N MET A 351 79.99 -7.39 -21.03
CA MET A 351 80.94 -6.28 -21.13
C MET A 351 80.76 -5.54 -22.45
N ARG A 352 80.54 -4.22 -22.42
CA ARG A 352 80.45 -3.36 -23.61
C ARG A 352 81.23 -2.05 -23.41
N ASN A 353 82.16 -1.75 -24.31
CA ASN A 353 82.93 -0.49 -24.32
C ASN A 353 83.53 -0.11 -22.95
N GLY A 354 84.14 -1.07 -22.25
CA GLY A 354 84.75 -0.81 -20.92
C GLY A 354 83.75 -0.68 -19.77
N LYS A 355 82.46 -1.01 -19.98
CA LYS A 355 81.40 -0.99 -18.95
C LYS A 355 80.69 -2.34 -18.87
N VAL A 356 80.19 -2.70 -17.69
CA VAL A 356 79.37 -3.90 -17.50
C VAL A 356 77.90 -3.52 -17.65
N LEU A 357 77.19 -4.13 -18.59
CA LEU A 357 75.74 -4.01 -18.70
C LEU A 357 75.09 -5.19 -17.98
N LEU A 358 74.23 -4.88 -17.01
CA LEU A 358 73.35 -5.84 -16.35
C LEU A 358 71.93 -5.66 -16.88
N THR A 359 71.30 -6.74 -17.33
CA THR A 359 69.92 -6.70 -17.85
C THR A 359 69.07 -7.85 -17.31
N LYS A 360 67.76 -7.60 -17.18
CA LYS A 360 66.74 -8.63 -16.95
C LYS A 360 65.36 -8.07 -17.29
N ASP A 361 64.53 -8.81 -18.01
CA ASP A 361 63.11 -8.46 -18.28
C ASP A 361 62.89 -7.00 -18.72
N GLY A 362 63.76 -6.50 -19.61
CA GLY A 362 63.73 -5.13 -20.14
C GLY A 362 64.30 -4.04 -19.21
N LEU A 363 64.68 -4.37 -17.98
CA LEU A 363 65.44 -3.52 -17.08
C LEU A 363 66.94 -3.59 -17.41
N LYS A 364 67.64 -2.46 -17.28
CA LYS A 364 69.07 -2.38 -17.54
C LYS A 364 69.78 -1.36 -16.67
N VAL A 365 70.98 -1.71 -16.22
CA VAL A 365 71.90 -0.81 -15.52
C VAL A 365 73.30 -1.03 -16.09
N THR A 366 74.03 0.06 -16.31
CA THR A 366 75.41 0.02 -16.77
C THR A 366 76.34 0.39 -15.62
N LEU A 367 77.23 -0.51 -15.23
CA LEU A 367 78.27 -0.27 -14.23
C LEU A 367 79.55 0.22 -14.91
N SER A 368 80.13 1.27 -14.35
CA SER A 368 81.43 1.82 -14.76
C SER A 368 82.34 1.94 -13.55
N ARG A 369 83.66 1.86 -13.77
CA ARG A 369 84.67 1.92 -12.70
C ARG A 369 84.58 3.19 -11.84
N ASP A 370 84.08 4.28 -12.41
CA ASP A 370 84.08 5.61 -11.81
C ASP A 370 82.74 5.99 -11.15
N THR A 371 81.74 5.10 -11.19
CA THR A 371 80.39 5.38 -10.64
C THR A 371 79.90 4.22 -9.79
N SER A 372 79.48 4.52 -8.56
CA SER A 372 78.95 3.53 -7.62
C SER A 372 77.67 2.85 -8.15
N PRO A 373 77.51 1.52 -7.97
CA PRO A 373 76.28 0.77 -8.29
C PRO A 373 75.01 1.42 -7.73
N VAL A 374 75.10 1.97 -6.52
CA VAL A 374 73.98 2.59 -5.80
C VAL A 374 73.47 3.84 -6.53
N LYS A 375 74.37 4.63 -7.13
CA LYS A 375 74.00 5.84 -7.87
C LYS A 375 73.31 5.51 -9.20
N MET A 376 73.65 4.37 -9.81
CA MET A 376 73.04 3.90 -11.06
C MET A 376 71.67 3.28 -10.87
N LEU A 377 71.35 2.78 -9.67
CA LEU A 377 70.02 2.26 -9.32
C LEU A 377 68.99 3.37 -9.01
N GLY A 378 69.39 4.64 -8.90
CA GLY A 378 68.49 5.76 -8.56
C GLY A 378 67.17 5.80 -9.35
N PRO A 379 67.18 5.73 -10.70
CA PRO A 379 65.96 5.69 -11.50
C PRO A 379 65.08 4.47 -11.23
N VAL A 380 65.70 3.30 -10.98
CA VAL A 380 64.99 2.04 -10.70
C VAL A 380 64.34 2.08 -9.31
N TYR A 381 65.01 2.67 -8.31
CA TYR A 381 64.42 2.89 -6.98
C TYR A 381 63.24 3.88 -7.02
N GLU A 382 63.33 4.97 -7.79
CA GLU A 382 62.22 5.91 -7.93
C GLU A 382 61.03 5.27 -8.67
N GLU A 383 61.28 4.45 -9.70
CA GLU A 383 60.22 3.63 -10.32
C GLU A 383 59.60 2.67 -9.31
N LEU A 384 60.41 1.91 -8.55
CA LEU A 384 59.92 0.99 -7.52
C LEU A 384 59.06 1.69 -6.47
N LYS A 385 59.50 2.86 -6.00
CA LYS A 385 58.75 3.68 -5.03
C LYS A 385 57.41 4.13 -5.60
N THR A 386 57.37 4.52 -6.87
CA THR A 386 56.15 4.92 -7.58
C THR A 386 55.20 3.73 -7.74
N VAL A 387 55.71 2.57 -8.18
CA VAL A 387 54.92 1.34 -8.32
C VAL A 387 54.40 0.87 -6.96
N LYS A 388 55.21 0.90 -5.89
CA LYS A 388 54.78 0.54 -4.52
C LYS A 388 53.60 1.40 -4.06
N LYS A 389 53.69 2.73 -4.24
CA LYS A 389 52.59 3.64 -3.92
C LYS A 389 51.33 3.35 -4.75
N ALA A 390 51.49 3.06 -6.04
CA ALA A 390 50.37 2.72 -6.91
C ALA A 390 49.68 1.41 -6.49
N VAL A 391 50.46 0.37 -6.15
CA VAL A 391 49.96 -0.92 -5.62
C VAL A 391 49.18 -0.71 -4.32
N GLU A 392 49.72 0.04 -3.37
CA GLU A 392 49.06 0.31 -2.10
C GLU A 392 47.74 1.05 -2.27
N LYS A 393 47.74 2.12 -3.09
CA LYS A 393 46.53 2.88 -3.42
C LYS A 393 45.47 1.98 -4.07
N LEU A 394 45.87 1.16 -5.04
CA LEU A 394 44.94 0.30 -5.76
C LEU A 394 44.35 -0.80 -4.87
N ARG A 395 45.12 -1.33 -3.91
CA ARG A 395 44.62 -2.25 -2.88
C ARG A 395 43.57 -1.59 -1.98
N GLN A 396 43.79 -0.34 -1.57
CA GLN A 396 42.80 0.42 -0.80
C GLN A 396 41.51 0.64 -1.62
N GLU A 397 41.64 1.05 -2.87
CA GLU A 397 40.51 1.23 -3.80
C GLU A 397 39.70 -0.06 -4.04
N ILE A 398 40.37 -1.22 -4.13
CA ILE A 398 39.70 -2.53 -4.25
C ILE A 398 38.96 -2.88 -2.95
N ALA A 399 39.59 -2.68 -1.79
CA ALA A 399 38.96 -2.95 -0.49
C ALA A 399 37.73 -2.06 -0.25
N GLU A 400 37.75 -0.81 -0.71
CA GLU A 400 36.59 0.08 -0.68
C GLU A 400 35.44 -0.42 -1.56
N ILE A 401 35.74 -0.93 -2.77
CA ILE A 401 34.73 -1.55 -3.64
C ILE A 401 34.14 -2.79 -2.97
N GLU A 402 34.98 -3.67 -2.40
CA GLU A 402 34.52 -4.87 -1.69
C GLU A 402 33.60 -4.53 -0.52
N LYS A 403 33.96 -3.50 0.26
CA LYS A 403 33.11 -2.99 1.33
C LYS A 403 31.76 -2.52 0.80
N LYS A 404 31.74 -1.74 -0.29
CA LYS A 404 30.48 -1.30 -0.94
C LYS A 404 29.64 -2.47 -1.42
N MET A 405 30.26 -3.48 -2.04
CA MET A 405 29.57 -4.69 -2.50
C MET A 405 28.97 -5.49 -1.35
N ASN A 406 29.70 -5.67 -0.24
CA ASN A 406 29.19 -6.37 0.95
C ASN A 406 28.04 -5.61 1.61
N THR A 407 28.11 -4.28 1.64
CA THR A 407 27.02 -3.44 2.18
C THR A 407 25.75 -3.61 1.33
N LEU A 408 25.88 -3.52 0.00
CA LEU A 408 24.79 -3.75 -0.95
C LEU A 408 24.23 -5.18 -0.90
N SER A 409 25.06 -6.17 -0.60
CA SER A 409 24.62 -7.56 -0.46
C SER A 409 23.96 -7.86 0.90
N GLY A 410 24.27 -7.08 1.95
CA GLY A 410 23.79 -7.31 3.31
C GLY A 410 22.56 -6.50 3.71
N GLU A 411 22.27 -5.40 3.00
CA GLU A 411 21.12 -4.51 3.27
C GLU A 411 19.88 -4.80 2.42
N TYR A 412 19.80 -5.98 1.79
CA TYR A 412 18.63 -6.36 1.00
C TYR A 412 17.47 -6.87 1.87
N GLU A 413 17.11 -6.11 2.91
CA GLU A 413 15.77 -6.22 3.47
C GLU A 413 14.85 -5.30 2.66
N PRO A 414 13.79 -5.82 2.03
CA PRO A 414 12.81 -4.96 1.38
C PRO A 414 12.24 -3.99 2.42
N SER A 415 12.60 -2.72 2.30
CA SER A 415 12.02 -1.63 3.08
C SER A 415 10.48 -1.63 2.94
N PRO A 416 9.75 -1.11 3.95
CA PRO A 416 8.48 -1.65 4.41
C PRO A 416 7.44 -1.76 3.30
N THR A 417 6.66 -2.84 3.40
CA THR A 417 5.31 -3.00 2.83
C THR A 417 4.67 -1.63 2.72
N VAL A 418 4.13 -1.23 1.55
CA VAL A 418 3.34 0.00 1.46
C VAL A 418 2.32 -0.11 2.60
N VAL A 419 2.52 0.71 3.63
CA VAL A 419 1.67 0.67 4.80
C VAL A 419 0.37 1.23 4.27
N VAL A 420 -0.55 0.32 3.95
CA VAL A 420 -1.95 0.66 3.99
C VAL A 420 -2.14 1.06 5.44
N LYS A 421 -2.05 2.37 5.68
CA LYS A 421 -2.75 2.96 6.80
C LYS A 421 -4.19 2.62 6.48
N ARG A 422 -4.63 1.43 6.92
CA ARG A 422 -5.99 1.25 7.35
C ARG A 422 -6.13 2.37 8.35
N THR A 423 -6.64 3.52 7.90
CA THR A 423 -7.23 4.47 8.81
C THR A 423 -8.24 3.60 9.53
N ALA A 424 -7.90 3.16 10.74
CA ALA A 424 -8.68 2.29 11.60
C ALA A 424 -10.13 2.58 11.27
N SER A 425 -10.85 1.59 10.71
CA SER A 425 -12.14 1.76 10.00
C SER A 425 -12.79 3.04 10.50
N LYS A 426 -12.80 4.13 9.69
CA LYS A 426 -13.06 5.52 10.15
C LYS A 426 -13.95 5.41 11.37
N PRO A 427 -13.46 5.75 12.59
CA PRO A 427 -14.11 5.35 13.82
C PRO A 427 -15.60 5.56 13.63
N LYS A 428 -16.41 4.48 13.72
CA LYS A 428 -17.87 4.54 13.48
C LYS A 428 -18.34 5.88 14.03
N PRO A 429 -19.07 6.72 13.25
CA PRO A 429 -19.29 8.12 13.61
C PRO A 429 -19.86 8.29 15.03
N PHE A 430 -20.48 7.23 15.54
CA PHE A 430 -21.01 7.10 16.89
C PHE A 430 -20.38 5.90 17.62
N ARG A 431 -20.33 5.97 18.95
CA ARG A 431 -20.24 4.77 19.79
C ARG A 431 -21.60 4.08 19.78
N GLU A 432 -21.60 2.76 19.84
CA GLU A 432 -22.80 1.96 19.67
C GLU A 432 -22.76 0.79 20.65
N PHE A 433 -23.89 0.54 21.31
CA PHE A 433 -24.11 -0.67 22.09
C PHE A 433 -25.60 -1.01 22.10
N VAL A 434 -25.93 -2.21 22.57
CA VAL A 434 -27.32 -2.69 22.73
C VAL A 434 -27.57 -2.92 24.23
N THR A 435 -28.70 -2.44 24.74
CA THR A 435 -29.10 -2.63 26.14
C THR A 435 -29.50 -4.08 26.41
N SER A 436 -29.64 -4.45 27.68
CA SER A 436 -30.09 -5.81 28.06
C SER A 436 -31.50 -6.13 27.56
N GLY A 437 -32.36 -5.12 27.34
CA GLY A 437 -33.68 -5.26 26.70
C GLY A 437 -33.67 -5.25 25.17
N GLY A 438 -32.50 -5.21 24.51
CA GLY A 438 -32.37 -5.27 23.05
C GLY A 438 -32.49 -3.92 22.33
N PHE A 439 -32.49 -2.79 23.05
CA PHE A 439 -32.58 -1.47 22.44
C PHE A 439 -31.19 -0.97 22.00
N ARG A 440 -31.11 -0.45 20.79
CA ARG A 440 -29.86 0.08 20.22
C ARG A 440 -29.63 1.52 20.70
N ALA A 441 -28.45 1.79 21.25
CA ALA A 441 -28.03 3.10 21.70
C ALA A 441 -26.85 3.62 20.87
N LEU A 442 -26.95 4.87 20.40
CA LEU A 442 -25.92 5.56 19.63
C LEU A 442 -25.43 6.78 20.42
N LEU A 443 -24.12 7.01 20.49
CA LEU A 443 -23.53 8.14 21.23
C LEU A 443 -22.51 8.88 20.38
N GLY A 444 -22.58 10.20 20.33
CA GLY A 444 -21.57 11.01 19.64
C GLY A 444 -20.18 10.88 20.26
N ARG A 445 -19.14 11.08 19.45
CA ARG A 445 -17.73 11.04 19.87
C ARG A 445 -17.16 12.39 20.25
N ASP A 446 -17.72 13.44 19.67
CA ASP A 446 -17.31 14.83 19.77
C ASP A 446 -18.50 15.76 19.47
N ALA A 447 -18.28 17.07 19.60
CA ALA A 447 -19.31 18.08 19.35
C ALA A 447 -19.93 18.01 17.93
N ARG A 448 -19.15 17.59 16.92
CA ARG A 448 -19.62 17.51 15.53
C ARG A 448 -20.51 16.29 15.32
N SER A 449 -20.09 15.14 15.83
CA SER A 449 -20.84 13.88 15.77
C SER A 449 -22.08 13.90 16.66
N ASN A 450 -22.09 14.63 17.79
CA ASN A 450 -23.30 14.88 18.58
C ASN A 450 -24.40 15.54 17.73
N ILE A 451 -24.09 16.64 17.04
CA ILE A 451 -25.06 17.35 16.19
C ILE A 451 -25.44 16.51 14.97
N MET A 452 -24.48 15.79 14.38
CA MET A 452 -24.77 14.88 13.28
C MET A 452 -25.75 13.77 13.69
N LEU A 453 -25.54 13.18 14.88
CA LEU A 453 -26.41 12.14 15.43
C LEU A 453 -27.83 12.67 15.60
N LEU A 454 -27.98 13.78 16.32
CA LEU A 454 -29.29 14.36 16.61
C LEU A 454 -30.02 14.89 15.36
N LYS A 455 -29.30 15.34 14.33
CA LYS A 455 -29.94 15.84 13.09
C LYS A 455 -30.31 14.76 12.08
N ARG A 456 -29.56 13.65 12.03
CA ARG A 456 -29.71 12.62 10.98
C ARG A 456 -30.31 11.30 11.46
N HIS A 457 -30.26 11.03 12.75
CA HIS A 457 -30.60 9.72 13.32
C HIS A 457 -31.62 9.79 14.46
N LEU A 458 -32.17 10.97 14.77
CA LEU A 458 -33.19 11.14 15.79
C LEU A 458 -34.59 11.00 15.17
N GLY A 459 -35.28 9.91 15.48
CA GLY A 459 -36.68 9.67 15.14
C GLY A 459 -37.64 10.08 16.26
N GLU A 460 -38.94 10.12 15.95
CA GLU A 460 -39.99 10.59 16.88
C GLU A 460 -40.13 9.72 18.14
N ASN A 461 -39.84 8.42 18.04
CA ASN A 461 -39.97 7.45 19.14
C ASN A 461 -38.68 7.26 19.96
N ASP A 462 -37.65 8.07 19.69
CA ASP A 462 -36.34 7.94 20.33
C ASP A 462 -36.25 8.81 21.60
N LEU A 463 -35.36 8.40 22.51
CA LEU A 463 -34.98 9.23 23.67
C LEU A 463 -33.58 9.81 23.46
N VAL A 464 -33.42 11.08 23.80
CA VAL A 464 -32.13 11.77 23.83
C VAL A 464 -31.63 11.85 25.27
N LEU A 465 -30.41 11.39 25.49
CA LEU A 465 -29.75 11.43 26.80
C LEU A 465 -28.49 12.29 26.75
N HIS A 466 -28.29 13.09 27.80
CA HIS A 466 -27.12 13.95 27.95
C HIS A 466 -26.96 14.37 29.44
N THR A 467 -25.75 14.73 29.87
CA THR A 467 -25.54 15.26 31.24
C THR A 467 -25.64 16.78 31.29
N GLU A 468 -25.78 17.39 32.47
CA GLU A 468 -25.68 18.85 32.59
C GLU A 468 -24.22 19.33 32.57
N ILE A 469 -23.27 18.40 32.76
CA ILE A 469 -21.85 18.69 32.73
C ILE A 469 -21.40 18.85 31.27
N PRO A 470 -20.68 19.93 30.92
CA PRO A 470 -20.17 20.13 29.58
C PRO A 470 -19.28 18.97 29.10
N GLY A 471 -19.33 18.65 27.81
CA GLY A 471 -18.49 17.62 27.21
C GLY A 471 -19.00 16.19 27.37
N SER A 472 -20.27 16.01 27.74
CA SER A 472 -20.98 14.74 27.59
C SER A 472 -21.20 14.41 26.10
N PRO A 473 -21.22 13.13 25.72
CA PRO A 473 -21.82 12.74 24.45
C PRO A 473 -23.32 13.05 24.46
N ALA A 474 -23.86 13.40 23.29
CA ALA A 474 -25.29 13.29 23.04
C ALA A 474 -25.57 11.83 22.65
N ALA A 475 -26.53 11.20 23.31
CA ALA A 475 -26.95 9.85 23.00
C ALA A 475 -28.38 9.80 22.48
N VAL A 476 -28.64 8.88 21.56
CA VAL A 476 -29.97 8.55 21.05
C VAL A 476 -30.21 7.07 21.35
N LEU A 477 -31.21 6.80 22.20
CA LEU A 477 -31.74 5.47 22.43
C LEU A 477 -32.88 5.23 21.43
N ILE A 478 -32.62 4.37 20.45
CA ILE A 478 -33.53 4.10 19.33
C ILE A 478 -34.78 3.39 19.86
N ASN A 479 -35.97 3.90 19.53
CA ASN A 479 -37.26 3.49 20.09
C ASN A 479 -37.32 3.60 21.63
N GLY A 480 -36.49 4.48 22.23
CA GLY A 480 -36.34 4.63 23.67
C GLY A 480 -37.61 4.95 24.43
N VAL A 481 -38.63 5.53 23.78
CA VAL A 481 -39.94 5.82 24.42
C VAL A 481 -40.64 4.53 24.87
N LYS A 482 -40.36 3.40 24.21
CA LYS A 482 -40.90 2.06 24.56
C LYS A 482 -39.95 1.25 25.44
N ALA A 483 -38.77 1.78 25.76
CA ALA A 483 -37.75 1.07 26.51
C ALA A 483 -38.09 1.05 28.01
N SER A 484 -37.63 0.01 28.71
CA SER A 484 -37.83 -0.07 30.16
C SER A 484 -36.99 0.96 30.89
N GLU A 485 -37.33 1.27 32.14
CA GLU A 485 -36.51 2.18 32.96
C GLU A 485 -35.06 1.70 33.11
N THR A 486 -34.87 0.39 33.07
CA THR A 486 -33.55 -0.24 33.07
C THR A 486 -32.76 0.09 31.80
N ASP A 487 -33.38 -0.03 30.62
CA ASP A 487 -32.70 0.26 29.34
C ASP A 487 -32.24 1.72 29.28
N VAL A 488 -33.06 2.64 29.80
CA VAL A 488 -32.71 4.06 29.89
C VAL A 488 -31.58 4.28 30.89
N GLN A 489 -31.58 3.56 32.03
CA GLN A 489 -30.48 3.60 33.01
C GLN A 489 -29.15 3.07 32.44
N GLU A 490 -29.18 2.01 31.62
CA GLU A 490 -27.99 1.50 30.94
C GLU A 490 -27.41 2.51 29.95
N CYS A 491 -28.28 3.15 29.15
CA CYS A 491 -27.90 4.25 28.28
C CYS A 491 -27.33 5.44 29.06
N ALA A 492 -27.98 5.81 30.17
CA ALA A 492 -27.52 6.87 31.05
C ALA A 492 -26.13 6.57 31.63
N GLN A 493 -25.87 5.33 32.07
CA GLN A 493 -24.56 4.92 32.57
C GLN A 493 -23.47 5.10 31.51
N MET A 494 -23.73 4.71 30.26
CA MET A 494 -22.79 4.95 29.15
C MET A 494 -22.52 6.45 28.96
N VAL A 495 -23.58 7.27 28.91
CA VAL A 495 -23.47 8.74 28.75
C VAL A 495 -22.65 9.35 29.87
N GLY A 496 -22.91 8.94 31.12
CA GLY A 496 -22.18 9.40 32.28
C GLY A 496 -20.69 9.07 32.22
N CYS A 497 -20.34 7.84 31.85
CA CYS A 497 -18.95 7.37 31.77
C CYS A 497 -18.12 8.08 30.69
N TYR A 498 -18.74 8.58 29.61
CA TYR A 498 -18.04 9.36 28.58
C TYR A 498 -18.15 10.88 28.78
N SER A 499 -18.75 11.34 29.88
CA SER A 499 -18.78 12.75 30.24
C SER A 499 -17.51 13.19 30.98
N ARG A 500 -17.32 14.50 31.17
CA ARG A 500 -16.20 15.03 31.96
C ARG A 500 -16.14 14.47 33.38
N ALA A 501 -17.25 13.98 33.95
CA ALA A 501 -17.27 13.35 35.27
C ALA A 501 -16.27 12.18 35.41
N TRP A 502 -16.03 11.43 34.32
CA TRP A 502 -15.02 10.38 34.31
C TRP A 502 -13.60 10.93 34.44
N ARG A 503 -13.30 12.03 33.75
CA ARG A 503 -11.98 12.69 33.82
C ARG A 503 -11.72 13.29 35.19
N GLU A 504 -12.76 13.85 35.81
CA GLU A 504 -12.71 14.41 37.17
C GLU A 504 -12.81 13.33 38.26
N ASN A 505 -12.81 12.05 37.88
CA ASN A 505 -12.80 10.90 38.79
C ASN A 505 -14.02 10.83 39.74
N PHE A 506 -15.18 11.28 39.29
CA PHE A 506 -16.43 11.20 40.07
C PHE A 506 -16.94 9.77 40.15
N SER A 507 -17.62 9.42 41.25
CA SER A 507 -18.24 8.09 41.38
C SER A 507 -19.61 8.00 40.70
N ASN A 508 -20.34 9.12 40.64
CA ASN A 508 -21.71 9.20 40.12
C ASN A 508 -21.90 10.47 39.29
N VAL A 509 -22.87 10.45 38.36
CA VAL A 509 -23.30 11.63 37.63
C VAL A 509 -24.81 11.58 37.34
N SER A 510 -25.43 12.75 37.27
CA SER A 510 -26.82 12.89 36.83
C SER A 510 -26.89 13.03 35.31
N VAL A 511 -27.72 12.20 34.67
CA VAL A 511 -28.00 12.22 33.24
C VAL A 511 -29.48 12.45 33.04
N TYR A 512 -29.86 13.39 32.18
CA TYR A 512 -31.27 13.58 31.83
C TYR A 512 -31.63 12.85 30.54
N ALA A 513 -32.87 12.40 30.44
CA ALA A 513 -33.50 11.88 29.24
C ALA A 513 -34.68 12.78 28.83
N VAL A 514 -34.80 13.04 27.53
CA VAL A 514 -35.89 13.81 26.93
C VAL A 514 -36.33 13.20 25.60
N LYS A 515 -37.56 13.50 25.16
CA LYS A 515 -38.08 13.06 23.87
C LYS A 515 -37.48 13.86 22.71
N ALA A 516 -37.55 13.31 21.50
CA ALA A 516 -37.08 13.98 20.29
C ALA A 516 -37.69 15.38 20.08
N GLU A 517 -39.00 15.55 20.32
CA GLU A 517 -39.73 16.82 20.20
C GLU A 517 -39.21 17.93 21.13
N GLN A 518 -38.51 17.57 22.21
CA GLN A 518 -37.95 18.51 23.18
C GLN A 518 -36.61 19.08 22.75
N VAL A 519 -35.98 18.54 21.70
CA VAL A 519 -34.66 18.93 21.22
C VAL A 519 -34.77 19.95 20.09
N SER A 520 -34.08 21.08 20.24
CA SER A 520 -34.05 22.15 19.25
C SER A 520 -32.62 22.61 18.94
N PHE A 521 -32.38 22.98 17.69
CA PHE A 521 -31.10 23.55 17.25
C PHE A 521 -31.15 25.07 17.10
N THR A 522 -32.27 25.68 17.48
CA THR A 522 -32.49 27.13 17.38
C THR A 522 -32.41 27.74 18.77
N PRO A 523 -31.49 28.70 19.02
CA PRO A 523 -31.46 29.41 20.29
C PRO A 523 -32.70 30.30 20.46
N PRO A 524 -33.09 30.61 21.71
CA PRO A 524 -34.05 31.68 21.98
C PRO A 524 -33.56 33.03 21.42
N SER A 525 -34.49 33.92 21.08
CA SER A 525 -34.18 35.23 20.51
C SER A 525 -33.16 36.00 21.37
N GLY A 526 -32.05 36.43 20.76
CA GLY A 526 -30.98 37.19 21.40
C GLY A 526 -29.84 36.37 22.01
N GLN A 527 -29.88 35.03 21.96
CA GLN A 527 -28.83 34.16 22.49
C GLN A 527 -28.02 33.48 21.38
N TYR A 528 -26.71 33.27 21.62
CA TYR A 528 -25.83 32.53 20.72
C TYR A 528 -25.72 31.07 21.15
N LEU A 529 -25.97 30.13 20.24
CA LEU A 529 -25.76 28.70 20.46
C LEU A 529 -24.37 28.28 19.95
N PRO A 530 -23.45 27.82 20.82
CA PRO A 530 -22.15 27.33 20.39
C PRO A 530 -22.26 26.17 19.39
N LYS A 531 -21.30 26.10 18.44
CA LYS A 531 -21.21 24.97 17.51
C LYS A 531 -21.03 23.66 18.30
N GLY A 532 -21.99 22.74 18.18
CA GLY A 532 -21.98 21.48 18.93
C GLY A 532 -23.02 21.36 20.03
N SER A 533 -23.78 22.43 20.29
CA SER A 533 -24.82 22.48 21.32
C SER A 533 -26.22 22.39 20.74
N PHE A 534 -27.18 21.95 21.55
CA PHE A 534 -28.61 21.92 21.27
C PHE A 534 -29.37 22.40 22.51
N MET A 535 -30.56 22.94 22.30
CA MET A 535 -31.48 23.36 23.35
C MET A 535 -32.43 22.22 23.67
N VAL A 536 -32.80 22.12 24.94
CA VAL A 536 -33.80 21.17 25.45
C VAL A 536 -34.90 21.97 26.13
N TYR A 537 -36.14 21.77 25.69
CA TYR A 537 -37.31 22.45 26.23
C TYR A 537 -38.25 21.48 26.96
N GLY A 538 -39.01 21.98 27.92
CA GLY A 538 -39.93 21.17 28.74
C GLY A 538 -39.24 20.40 29.88
N SER A 539 -39.97 19.45 30.46
CA SER A 539 -39.50 18.67 31.63
C SER A 539 -38.45 17.64 31.25
N LYS A 540 -37.39 17.56 32.07
CA LYS A 540 -36.33 16.54 31.96
C LYS A 540 -36.56 15.43 32.99
N LYS A 541 -36.33 14.17 32.60
CA LYS A 541 -36.30 13.04 33.53
C LYS A 541 -34.85 12.71 33.88
N PHE A 542 -34.48 12.68 35.16
CA PHE A 542 -33.09 12.51 35.59
C PHE A 542 -32.81 11.10 36.10
N TYR A 543 -31.61 10.62 35.81
CA TYR A 543 -31.06 9.32 36.19
C TYR A 543 -29.69 9.54 36.82
N VAL A 544 -29.55 9.19 38.10
CA VAL A 544 -28.25 9.17 38.77
C VAL A 544 -27.61 7.82 38.54
N VAL A 545 -26.43 7.81 37.90
CA VAL A 545 -25.73 6.59 37.50
C VAL A 545 -24.32 6.55 38.05
N GLU A 546 -23.90 5.37 38.51
CA GLU A 546 -22.51 5.11 38.89
C GLU A 546 -21.63 5.02 37.64
N LEU A 547 -20.46 5.65 37.69
CA LEU A 547 -19.48 5.62 36.60
C LEU A 547 -18.74 4.28 36.61
N ARG A 548 -19.34 3.27 35.97
CA ARG A 548 -18.78 1.93 35.81
C ARG A 548 -19.03 1.42 34.39
N LEU A 549 -18.00 0.82 33.81
CA LEU A 549 -18.06 0.12 32.53
C LEU A 549 -17.62 -1.33 32.71
N ALA A 550 -17.97 -2.18 31.75
CA ALA A 550 -17.60 -3.58 31.70
C ALA A 550 -16.97 -3.90 30.35
N ALA A 551 -15.75 -4.46 30.36
CA ALA A 551 -15.18 -5.07 29.17
C ALA A 551 -15.60 -6.53 29.08
N ILE A 552 -16.26 -6.90 27.98
CA ILE A 552 -16.78 -8.23 27.69
C ILE A 552 -16.09 -8.81 26.45
N LYS A 553 -16.03 -10.14 26.38
CA LYS A 553 -15.58 -10.88 25.18
C LYS A 553 -16.76 -11.06 24.22
N GLY A 554 -16.64 -10.52 23.01
CA GLY A 554 -17.51 -10.80 21.86
C GLY A 554 -17.00 -12.00 21.05
N GLU A 555 -17.66 -12.30 19.92
CA GLU A 555 -17.28 -13.43 19.05
C GLU A 555 -15.86 -13.25 18.48
N ASP A 556 -15.52 -12.06 17.98
CA ASP A 556 -14.21 -11.76 17.38
C ASP A 556 -13.44 -10.61 18.08
N ASP A 557 -14.09 -9.88 18.99
CA ASP A 557 -13.58 -8.64 19.57
C ASP A 557 -13.83 -8.51 21.09
N VAL A 558 -13.23 -7.50 21.71
CA VAL A 558 -13.52 -7.09 23.09
C VAL A 558 -14.32 -5.79 23.03
N ARG A 559 -15.46 -5.76 23.71
CA ARG A 559 -16.38 -4.61 23.72
C ARG A 559 -16.49 -4.03 25.11
N VAL A 560 -16.54 -2.69 25.20
CA VAL A 560 -16.82 -1.96 26.44
C VAL A 560 -18.27 -1.51 26.43
N VAL A 561 -19.04 -2.02 27.39
CA VAL A 561 -20.47 -1.75 27.56
C VAL A 561 -20.74 -1.20 28.96
N PRO A 562 -21.95 -0.68 29.26
CA PRO A 562 -22.33 -0.35 30.62
C PRO A 562 -22.19 -1.56 31.55
N HIS A 563 -21.72 -1.33 32.77
CA HIS A 563 -21.64 -2.37 33.80
C HIS A 563 -23.01 -3.03 34.05
N LEU A 564 -24.08 -2.23 34.04
CA LEU A 564 -25.46 -2.71 34.20
C LEU A 564 -25.85 -3.69 33.08
N THR A 565 -25.50 -3.40 31.84
CA THR A 565 -25.78 -4.28 30.68
C THR A 565 -25.08 -5.62 30.83
N ALA A 566 -23.78 -5.62 31.10
CA ALA A 566 -23.00 -6.86 31.25
C ALA A 566 -23.51 -7.71 32.42
N LYS A 567 -23.84 -7.09 33.56
CA LYS A 567 -24.40 -7.76 34.73
C LYS A 567 -25.75 -8.42 34.43
N ARG A 568 -26.65 -7.72 33.75
CA ARG A 568 -28.01 -8.22 33.42
C ARG A 568 -28.01 -9.31 32.37
N MET A 569 -27.14 -9.22 31.37
CA MET A 569 -26.97 -10.27 30.37
C MET A 569 -26.22 -11.49 30.94
N GLY A 570 -25.69 -11.40 32.16
CA GLY A 570 -24.92 -12.47 32.79
C GLY A 570 -23.63 -12.79 32.04
N MET A 571 -23.00 -11.79 31.43
CA MET A 571 -21.76 -11.95 30.67
C MET A 571 -20.56 -11.85 31.62
N PRO A 572 -19.54 -12.72 31.53
CA PRO A 572 -18.28 -12.51 32.22
C PRO A 572 -17.62 -11.21 31.76
N PHE A 573 -17.16 -10.38 32.71
CA PHE A 573 -16.56 -9.08 32.38
C PHE A 573 -15.41 -8.68 33.30
N VAL A 574 -14.58 -7.77 32.80
CA VAL A 574 -13.61 -7.01 33.60
C VAL A 574 -14.19 -5.63 33.89
N GLU A 575 -14.29 -5.25 35.16
CA GLU A 575 -14.87 -3.98 35.56
C GLU A 575 -13.87 -2.82 35.39
N ILE A 576 -14.35 -1.73 34.79
CA ILE A 576 -13.59 -0.51 34.52
C ILE A 576 -14.25 0.65 35.27
N ARG A 577 -13.43 1.41 36.02
CA ARG A 577 -13.84 2.61 36.77
C ARG A 577 -13.01 3.83 36.35
N PRO A 578 -13.43 5.06 36.69
CA PRO A 578 -12.55 6.22 36.65
C PRO A 578 -11.26 5.98 37.45
N GLY A 579 -10.13 6.48 36.95
CA GLY A 579 -8.82 6.27 37.56
C GLY A 579 -7.66 6.82 36.73
N GLN A 580 -6.43 6.45 37.12
CA GLN A 580 -5.19 7.02 36.57
C GLN A 580 -4.37 6.07 35.69
N VAL A 581 -4.74 4.80 35.58
CA VAL A 581 -4.07 3.82 34.72
C VAL A 581 -4.29 4.21 33.26
N LYS A 582 -3.22 4.25 32.45
CA LYS A 582 -3.33 4.56 31.02
C LYS A 582 -4.15 3.48 30.30
N SER A 583 -4.96 3.88 29.33
CA SER A 583 -5.80 2.97 28.56
C SER A 583 -5.01 1.89 27.82
N SER A 584 -3.77 2.16 27.41
CA SER A 584 -2.86 1.18 26.80
C SER A 584 -2.50 0.04 27.76
N ASP A 585 -2.28 0.35 29.03
CA ASP A 585 -1.90 -0.62 30.05
C ASP A 585 -3.13 -1.39 30.54
N ALA A 586 -4.26 -0.67 30.67
CA ALA A 586 -5.55 -1.28 30.96
C ALA A 586 -6.00 -2.26 29.87
N ALA A 587 -5.80 -1.93 28.59
CA ALA A 587 -6.15 -2.79 27.46
C ALA A 587 -5.40 -4.13 27.51
N LYS A 588 -4.09 -4.11 27.83
CA LYS A 588 -3.30 -5.33 28.02
C LYS A 588 -3.90 -6.22 29.09
N LYS A 589 -4.17 -5.66 30.28
CA LYS A 589 -4.78 -6.38 31.40
C LYS A 589 -6.15 -6.95 31.05
N ILE A 590 -7.00 -6.17 30.39
CA ILE A 590 -8.35 -6.60 29.97
C ILE A 590 -8.27 -7.80 29.03
N ILE A 591 -7.42 -7.75 28.00
CA ILE A 591 -7.26 -8.84 27.03
C ILE A 591 -6.74 -10.11 27.70
N THR A 592 -5.77 -9.98 28.62
CA THR A 592 -5.26 -11.11 29.41
C THR A 592 -6.35 -11.74 30.27
N LEU A 593 -7.12 -10.94 31.02
CA LEU A 593 -8.17 -11.45 31.91
C LEU A 593 -9.35 -12.08 31.15
N LEU A 594 -9.65 -11.61 29.93
CA LEU A 594 -10.70 -12.18 29.08
C LEU A 594 -10.22 -13.37 28.23
N GLY A 595 -8.93 -13.72 28.26
CA GLY A 595 -8.38 -14.80 27.44
C GLY A 595 -8.59 -14.56 25.94
N SER A 596 -8.31 -13.34 25.48
CA SER A 596 -8.35 -12.98 24.04
C SER A 596 -6.93 -12.87 23.48
N ASP A 597 -6.79 -13.00 22.16
CA ASP A 597 -5.48 -12.92 21.48
C ASP A 597 -4.88 -11.50 21.58
N THR A 598 -3.56 -11.44 21.78
CA THR A 598 -2.82 -10.20 22.03
C THR A 598 -2.19 -9.69 20.72
N SER A 599 -3.02 -9.12 19.84
CA SER A 599 -2.54 -8.37 18.68
C SER A 599 -2.46 -6.86 18.98
N ALA A 600 -1.53 -6.14 18.34
CA ALA A 600 -1.39 -4.70 18.50
C ALA A 600 -2.69 -3.94 18.13
N GLU A 601 -3.39 -4.42 17.09
CA GLU A 601 -4.68 -3.88 16.64
C GLU A 601 -5.78 -4.04 17.70
N LYS A 602 -5.87 -5.20 18.37
CA LYS A 602 -6.84 -5.43 19.45
C LYS A 602 -6.57 -4.56 20.67
N LEU A 603 -5.29 -4.38 21.03
CA LEU A 603 -4.88 -3.51 22.13
C LEU A 603 -5.32 -2.06 21.89
N GLU A 604 -5.09 -1.54 20.67
CA GLU A 604 -5.50 -0.19 20.29
C GLU A 604 -7.03 -0.04 20.28
N ALA A 605 -7.75 -1.04 19.76
CA ALA A 605 -9.21 -1.04 19.70
C ALA A 605 -9.86 -1.03 21.09
N VAL A 606 -9.33 -1.79 22.05
CA VAL A 606 -9.81 -1.78 23.45
C VAL A 606 -9.44 -0.46 24.13
N ALA A 607 -8.20 0.01 23.95
CA ALA A 607 -7.76 1.27 24.54
C ALA A 607 -8.59 2.47 24.05
N ALA A 608 -9.02 2.47 22.79
CA ALA A 608 -9.86 3.52 22.19
C ALA A 608 -11.30 3.55 22.74
N GLN A 609 -11.76 2.45 23.32
CA GLN A 609 -13.06 2.38 23.99
C GLN A 609 -13.01 2.90 25.43
N ILE A 610 -11.83 3.07 26.05
CA ILE A 610 -11.72 3.59 27.41
C ILE A 610 -11.89 5.12 27.42
N PRO A 611 -12.82 5.69 28.22
CA PRO A 611 -13.04 7.12 28.25
C PRO A 611 -11.77 7.89 28.65
N PHE A 612 -11.46 8.95 27.90
CA PHE A 612 -10.34 9.89 28.16
C PHE A 612 -8.95 9.26 28.32
N GLY A 613 -8.77 8.02 27.86
CA GLY A 613 -7.47 7.34 27.87
C GLY A 613 -6.94 6.97 29.26
N ARG A 614 -7.77 7.06 30.31
CA ARG A 614 -7.40 6.67 31.69
C ARG A 614 -8.55 6.00 32.42
N CYS A 615 -8.23 5.02 33.25
CA CYS A 615 -9.19 4.29 34.08
C CYS A 615 -8.53 3.65 35.31
N SER A 616 -9.31 2.91 36.09
CA SER A 616 -8.88 1.89 37.03
C SER A 616 -9.58 0.58 36.65
N LEU A 617 -8.92 -0.54 36.90
CA LEU A 617 -9.49 -1.87 36.67
C LEU A 617 -9.67 -2.61 37.98
N VAL A 618 -10.69 -3.45 38.04
CA VAL A 618 -10.74 -4.52 39.04
C VAL A 618 -9.94 -5.69 38.46
N ASP A 619 -8.83 -6.06 39.10
CA ASP A 619 -7.87 -7.08 38.61
C ASP A 619 -8.41 -8.52 38.77
N LYS A 620 -9.66 -8.77 38.35
CA LYS A 620 -10.27 -10.10 38.25
C LYS A 620 -11.35 -10.14 37.16
N LEU A 621 -11.57 -11.32 36.59
CA LEU A 621 -12.75 -11.60 35.79
C LEU A 621 -13.94 -11.81 36.73
N ILE A 622 -15.01 -11.05 36.55
CA ILE A 622 -16.25 -11.18 37.32
C ILE A 622 -17.22 -12.02 36.49
N ASN A 623 -17.80 -13.06 37.08
CA ASN A 623 -18.82 -13.87 36.44
C ASN A 623 -20.16 -13.69 37.16
N PRO A 624 -21.09 -12.87 36.62
CA PRO A 624 -22.35 -12.56 37.31
C PRO A 624 -23.25 -13.77 37.57
N ARG A 625 -23.00 -14.91 36.90
CA ARG A 625 -23.75 -16.16 37.11
C ARG A 625 -23.19 -17.02 38.25
N LEU A 626 -21.95 -16.77 38.68
CA LEU A 626 -21.25 -17.52 39.74
C LEU A 626 -20.99 -16.67 40.99
N ASP A 627 -20.83 -15.35 40.82
CA ASP A 627 -20.46 -14.39 41.87
C ASP A 627 -21.68 -13.62 42.43
N GLY A 628 -22.90 -14.05 42.10
CA GLY A 628 -24.17 -13.34 42.34
C GLY A 628 -25.06 -13.97 43.40
#